data_AF-A0A959G806-F1
#
_entry.id   AF-A0A959G806-F1
#
_cell.length_a   1.000
_cell.length_b   1.000
_cell.length_c   1.000
_cell.angle_alpha   90.00
_cell.angle_beta   90.00
_cell.angle_gamma   90.00
#
_symmetry.space_group_name_H-M   'P 1'
#
loop_
_entity.id
_entity.type
_entity.pdbx_description
1 polymer ?
#
loop_
_entity_poly.entity_id
_entity_poly.type
_entity_poly.pdbx_seq_one_letter_code
_entity_poly.pdbx_strand_id
1 'polypeptide(L)'
;MKNWKLYFFLIIILMLAREVVGEDSLRWNSIDENIKPKALTDDHTVLDQLSATIDNYFSNHNIDITTSNQFLLDSLESEIRASEVAYQGNPMVRKLDSLFSNINIASMVDKLTGGDVLMLPVGFTKSVGNSNVELIIPRAKYYATHCDLEIYCRIKTKDNRMLFFGASDVKYNYETGFSGDVKLGLYADFPLKGSGTNKIGVVIKGASPSGKNAGKGSYVLLDCDGFKEARLEVDLQITTDWILPCDANGTVIQGQRVKANFGITASDLNQMVMDFTLPPFTPTKAKEKVVFMVDQAVLDFSDEINAPGFLMPSGEFQESNKVLPGGGASASVQARAETLSADFGDDVIEEVNTEAPDPGLWRGLYIREFQMIFPQAFKNRDNKERLAAGVEHLYIDSRGLSGGFYVENLLTLEEGAMGNWAYSIDKIGVDINHSQVTGFCFVGGLDLPVTAEGQTFKYGASGNIQKDIYNFSVRLDSEVSFPMLKAGKVTLKRGSGIYVDLIENDFTASARLHGELDISIQKNDNKTDNESEKSSLQIAAVSFSDLIVSQSAPYLGLGLGGYVRFDSLPLLNNSPIQIYNADFLHSGENEYALSFILDVSVMDADDGGGSCTGGTSIVFERSAENKRFQFTKLQYKLMGISLHFGDAGFIQGYIIPFDNGEYGKGYKGTLAGGFQRKDGEWLISLSATAIFGRTRENLKYWYFDAFVSSSEWSVPLIPKVLNANGFGGGAYYHMKMAQVLTPAQLLQDPNPNKPPSGIKYVPDAGTSLGFKASVGLTGVHDNFLGFATIEMAFTSKGGLGYVSFYGRGEFMYSKGQKENEPNLSGIFKSMQEAQAENKAQAKQNKVNKITAAVVLTMRFRDKFEFSGAVEAHLNVLNGYVVGSGMVDIYYSAPKWHFYIGGYADNSIRNSNGATMGPISAALRIGKSTPLSANLYMLMGNDLPGPPPYPTNVANFFNIKQSQEREYTGNVSGFAMGAGISLDYRSDDKCKSHVQGALGFDFAMLKYANTSYCRGQSGEHGLNYWRAFGRLYTFMDVDASINVWVGCLNLPKFGAGFIIQADVPDPVYLDLYAKLRVAGRNWSIHKEVGNKCVVVN
;
A
#
# COMPACT_ATOMS: atom_id res chain seq x y z
N MET A 1 83.23 10.51 -5.58
CA MET A 1 81.76 10.70 -5.59
C MET A 1 81.11 9.33 -5.52
N LYS A 2 79.97 9.08 -4.85
CA LYS A 2 79.32 9.70 -3.68
C LYS A 2 78.31 8.64 -3.16
N ASN A 3 78.12 8.52 -1.84
CA ASN A 3 77.36 7.41 -1.23
C ASN A 3 75.84 7.45 -1.56
N TRP A 4 75.21 6.28 -1.80
CA TRP A 4 74.19 5.72 -0.89
C TRP A 4 73.83 4.25 -1.24
N LYS A 5 74.46 3.28 -0.57
CA LYS A 5 73.95 1.88 -0.49
C LYS A 5 73.87 1.36 0.96
N LEU A 6 74.04 2.25 1.94
CA LEU A 6 74.39 1.89 3.32
C LEU A 6 73.30 2.15 4.38
N TYR A 7 72.01 2.13 4.01
CA TYR A 7 70.91 2.26 5.00
C TYR A 7 69.76 1.25 4.87
N PHE A 8 69.45 0.72 3.67
CA PHE A 8 68.26 -0.16 3.52
C PHE A 8 68.53 -1.66 3.67
N PHE A 9 69.78 -2.11 3.62
CA PHE A 9 70.14 -3.52 3.80
C PHE A 9 70.38 -3.93 5.26
N LEU A 10 70.14 -3.03 6.23
CA LEU A 10 70.41 -3.26 7.66
C LEU A 10 69.18 -3.18 8.58
N ILE A 11 67.97 -2.99 8.05
CA ILE A 11 66.76 -2.75 8.87
C ILE A 11 65.77 -3.94 8.91
N ILE A 12 65.72 -4.82 7.90
CA ILE A 12 64.60 -5.80 7.77
C ILE A 12 64.98 -7.26 8.11
N ILE A 13 66.26 -7.61 8.23
CA ILE A 13 66.67 -8.95 8.72
C ILE A 13 66.56 -9.07 10.26
N LEU A 14 66.31 -7.97 10.98
CA LEU A 14 66.32 -7.96 12.45
C LEU A 14 64.96 -8.22 13.14
N MET A 15 63.82 -8.22 12.44
CA MET A 15 62.51 -8.54 13.04
C MET A 15 61.57 -9.31 12.10
N LEU A 16 61.76 -10.63 12.06
CA LEU A 16 60.60 -11.55 12.05
C LEU A 16 59.99 -11.58 13.46
N ALA A 17 58.67 -11.80 13.53
CA ALA A 17 57.86 -12.00 14.75
C ALA A 17 57.43 -10.76 15.57
N ARG A 18 56.40 -10.10 15.02
CA ARG A 18 55.08 -9.83 15.64
C ARG A 18 54.84 -8.72 16.69
N GLU A 19 53.75 -8.00 16.36
CA GLU A 19 52.63 -7.56 17.22
C GLU A 19 52.76 -6.31 18.12
N VAL A 20 51.81 -5.39 17.85
CA VAL A 20 51.04 -4.58 18.82
C VAL A 20 51.80 -3.45 19.56
N VAL A 21 51.02 -2.46 19.98
CA VAL A 21 51.34 -1.38 20.94
C VAL A 21 51.91 -1.97 22.24
N GLY A 22 52.98 -1.50 22.89
CA GLY A 22 53.92 -0.40 22.61
C GLY A 22 54.95 -0.24 23.76
N GLU A 23 55.85 0.75 23.62
CA GLU A 23 56.84 1.30 24.59
C GLU A 23 58.19 0.57 24.92
N ASP A 24 59.28 1.31 24.60
CA ASP A 24 60.58 1.55 25.29
C ASP A 24 61.68 0.49 25.61
N SER A 25 62.83 0.67 24.91
CA SER A 25 64.20 0.94 25.46
C SER A 25 65.43 0.05 25.11
N LEU A 26 66.44 0.71 24.51
CA LEU A 26 67.93 0.64 24.70
C LEU A 26 68.86 -0.57 24.29
N ARG A 27 69.65 -0.29 23.23
CA ARG A 27 71.14 -0.48 23.04
C ARG A 27 71.78 -1.81 22.58
N TRP A 28 72.96 -1.66 21.96
CA TRP A 28 73.69 -2.55 21.02
C TRP A 28 75.14 -2.83 21.41
N ASN A 29 75.71 -3.95 20.89
CA ASN A 29 77.12 -4.22 20.53
C ASN A 29 77.26 -5.69 20.04
N SER A 30 78.28 -6.18 19.30
CA SER A 30 79.33 -5.61 18.41
C SER A 30 80.24 -6.73 17.85
N ILE A 31 80.95 -6.50 16.71
CA ILE A 31 82.26 -7.14 16.31
C ILE A 31 82.19 -8.66 15.90
N ASP A 32 82.85 -9.21 14.86
CA ASP A 32 83.72 -8.69 13.76
C ASP A 32 83.90 -9.68 12.56
N GLU A 33 84.72 -9.27 11.58
CA GLU A 33 85.70 -10.02 10.76
C GLU A 33 85.35 -10.72 9.41
N ASN A 34 85.65 -9.98 8.33
CA ASN A 34 86.66 -10.29 7.28
C ASN A 34 86.65 -11.61 6.46
N ILE A 35 86.49 -11.48 5.13
CA ILE A 35 87.48 -11.84 4.06
C ILE A 35 86.94 -11.44 2.67
N LYS A 36 87.81 -10.97 1.76
CA LYS A 36 87.56 -10.84 0.29
C LYS A 36 88.88 -11.10 -0.50
N PRO A 37 88.98 -10.92 -1.84
CA PRO A 37 89.05 -12.01 -2.81
C PRO A 37 90.40 -12.06 -3.57
N LYS A 38 90.61 -13.05 -4.44
CA LYS A 38 91.64 -12.93 -5.50
C LYS A 38 91.37 -13.78 -6.75
N ALA A 39 91.86 -13.29 -7.87
CA ALA A 39 91.79 -13.90 -9.21
C ALA A 39 93.14 -14.52 -9.62
N LEU A 40 93.15 -15.30 -10.72
CA LEU A 40 94.23 -15.59 -11.70
C LEU A 40 93.78 -16.84 -12.52
N THR A 41 93.37 -16.70 -13.80
CA THR A 41 94.15 -16.79 -15.07
C THR A 41 94.50 -18.21 -15.54
N ASP A 42 94.08 -18.50 -16.77
CA ASP A 42 94.64 -19.39 -17.80
C ASP A 42 95.69 -20.45 -17.37
N ASP A 43 95.28 -21.72 -17.29
CA ASP A 43 95.71 -22.74 -18.27
C ASP A 43 94.79 -24.00 -18.20
N HIS A 44 94.84 -24.85 -19.22
CA HIS A 44 94.09 -26.11 -19.28
C HIS A 44 94.68 -27.19 -18.35
N THR A 45 94.06 -27.50 -17.21
CA THR A 45 94.33 -28.77 -16.47
C THR A 45 93.33 -29.21 -15.37
N VAL A 46 92.28 -28.44 -15.04
CA VAL A 46 91.37 -28.78 -13.91
C VAL A 46 90.18 -29.67 -14.30
N LEU A 47 89.72 -29.60 -15.56
CA LEU A 47 88.55 -30.37 -16.02
C LEU A 47 88.75 -31.89 -15.94
N ASP A 48 89.95 -32.39 -16.26
CA ASP A 48 90.26 -33.82 -16.20
C ASP A 48 90.30 -34.35 -14.76
N GLN A 49 90.75 -33.54 -13.80
CA GLN A 49 90.76 -33.91 -12.38
C GLN A 49 89.38 -33.86 -11.74
N LEU A 50 88.49 -32.98 -12.23
CA LEU A 50 87.10 -32.95 -11.79
C LEU A 50 86.32 -34.15 -12.32
N SER A 51 86.50 -34.55 -13.58
CA SER A 51 85.90 -35.78 -14.13
C SER A 51 86.28 -37.00 -13.30
N ALA A 52 87.59 -37.23 -13.09
CA ALA A 52 88.08 -38.40 -12.36
C ALA A 52 87.57 -38.50 -10.90
N THR A 53 87.26 -37.35 -10.27
CA THR A 53 86.70 -37.33 -8.91
C THR A 53 85.19 -37.62 -8.91
N ILE A 54 84.48 -37.11 -9.91
CA ILE A 54 83.04 -37.31 -10.11
C ILE A 54 82.76 -38.78 -10.49
N ASP A 55 83.53 -39.35 -11.42
CA ASP A 55 83.44 -40.75 -11.84
C ASP A 55 83.66 -41.72 -10.67
N ASN A 56 84.61 -41.41 -9.78
CA ASN A 56 84.88 -42.23 -8.58
C ASN A 56 83.76 -42.15 -7.52
N TYR A 57 83.05 -41.01 -7.42
CA TYR A 57 81.92 -40.88 -6.50
C TYR A 57 80.72 -41.73 -6.97
N PHE A 58 80.41 -41.69 -8.27
CA PHE A 58 79.28 -42.41 -8.85
C PHE A 58 79.52 -43.91 -9.01
N SER A 59 80.75 -44.33 -9.30
CA SER A 59 81.16 -45.75 -9.29
C SER A 59 80.96 -46.40 -7.91
N ASN A 60 81.40 -45.74 -6.83
CA ASN A 60 81.27 -46.30 -5.47
C ASN A 60 79.83 -46.27 -4.91
N HIS A 61 78.90 -45.51 -5.52
CA HIS A 61 77.49 -45.46 -5.10
C HIS A 61 76.53 -46.13 -6.10
N ASN A 62 77.06 -46.76 -7.16
CA ASN A 62 76.29 -47.51 -8.16
C ASN A 62 75.20 -46.68 -8.87
N ILE A 63 75.53 -45.44 -9.24
CA ILE A 63 74.65 -44.50 -9.96
C ILE A 63 75.12 -44.38 -11.41
N ASP A 64 74.38 -44.93 -12.37
CA ASP A 64 74.62 -44.78 -13.81
C ASP A 64 74.00 -43.46 -14.32
N ILE A 65 74.78 -42.68 -15.08
CA ILE A 65 74.47 -41.30 -15.48
C ILE A 65 74.34 -41.17 -17.01
N THR A 66 74.34 -42.29 -17.74
CA THR A 66 74.27 -42.32 -19.23
C THR A 66 72.93 -41.86 -19.85
N THR A 67 71.90 -41.50 -19.07
CA THR A 67 70.61 -40.97 -19.57
C THR A 67 70.26 -39.54 -19.12
N SER A 68 71.21 -38.81 -18.52
CA SER A 68 71.00 -37.50 -17.88
C SER A 68 70.95 -36.26 -18.79
N ASN A 69 70.79 -36.43 -20.12
CA ASN A 69 70.61 -35.33 -21.09
C ASN A 69 69.14 -35.17 -21.56
N GLN A 70 68.19 -35.76 -20.84
CA GLN A 70 66.79 -35.88 -21.28
C GLN A 70 65.76 -35.29 -20.29
N PHE A 71 66.21 -34.47 -19.32
CA PHE A 71 65.31 -33.89 -18.31
C PHE A 71 64.69 -32.56 -18.76
N LEU A 72 63.39 -32.63 -19.08
CA LEU A 72 62.43 -31.52 -19.11
C LEU A 72 62.56 -30.49 -20.26
N LEU A 73 62.67 -31.00 -21.49
CA LEU A 73 61.75 -30.51 -22.53
C LEU A 73 60.33 -30.93 -22.14
N ASP A 74 59.34 -30.05 -22.32
CA ASP A 74 57.93 -30.31 -21.98
C ASP A 74 57.47 -31.62 -22.61
N SER A 75 56.72 -32.49 -21.90
CA SER A 75 56.38 -33.81 -22.46
C SER A 75 55.63 -33.67 -23.79
N LEU A 76 54.89 -32.58 -23.98
CA LEU A 76 54.21 -32.26 -25.24
C LEU A 76 55.18 -32.11 -26.39
N GLU A 77 56.30 -31.41 -26.19
CA GLU A 77 57.28 -31.20 -27.24
C GLU A 77 57.98 -32.52 -27.58
N SER A 78 58.23 -33.37 -26.58
CA SER A 78 58.75 -34.72 -26.82
C SER A 78 57.74 -35.64 -27.52
N GLU A 79 56.45 -35.58 -27.17
CA GLU A 79 55.36 -36.34 -27.79
C GLU A 79 55.11 -35.89 -29.24
N ILE A 80 55.14 -34.58 -29.50
CA ILE A 80 55.01 -33.99 -30.85
C ILE A 80 56.23 -34.34 -31.72
N ARG A 81 57.46 -34.24 -31.19
CA ARG A 81 58.68 -34.68 -31.90
C ARG A 81 58.67 -36.19 -32.16
N ALA A 82 58.23 -37.01 -31.20
CA ALA A 82 58.10 -38.45 -31.38
C ALA A 82 57.06 -38.79 -32.47
N SER A 83 55.94 -38.05 -32.51
CA SER A 83 54.93 -38.16 -33.58
C SER A 83 55.49 -37.75 -34.94
N GLU A 84 56.36 -36.72 -35.01
CA GLU A 84 57.01 -36.30 -36.26
C GLU A 84 57.98 -37.38 -36.78
N VAL A 85 58.78 -37.96 -35.88
CA VAL A 85 59.67 -39.10 -36.18
C VAL A 85 58.85 -40.34 -36.59
N ALA A 86 57.72 -40.61 -35.95
CA ALA A 86 56.84 -41.73 -36.29
C ALA A 86 56.20 -41.56 -37.68
N TYR A 87 55.73 -40.35 -38.02
CA TYR A 87 55.19 -40.05 -39.34
C TYR A 87 56.25 -40.23 -40.44
N GLN A 88 57.43 -39.62 -40.27
CA GLN A 88 58.57 -39.78 -41.20
C GLN A 88 59.13 -41.21 -41.21
N GLY A 89 58.94 -41.97 -40.14
CA GLY A 89 59.34 -43.37 -40.00
C GLY A 89 58.39 -44.37 -40.65
N ASN A 90 57.14 -43.97 -40.93
CA ASN A 90 56.10 -44.87 -41.43
C ASN A 90 56.50 -45.46 -42.81
N PRO A 91 56.53 -46.81 -42.96
CA PRO A 91 56.95 -47.45 -44.22
C PRO A 91 56.11 -47.06 -45.43
N MET A 92 54.80 -46.82 -45.27
CA MET A 92 53.93 -46.38 -46.36
C MET A 92 54.17 -44.91 -46.71
N VAL A 93 54.38 -44.03 -45.72
CA VAL A 93 54.75 -42.62 -45.97
C VAL A 93 56.05 -42.55 -46.79
N ARG A 94 57.09 -43.29 -46.41
CA ARG A 94 58.37 -43.35 -47.17
C ARG A 94 58.20 -43.94 -48.57
N LYS A 95 57.41 -45.02 -48.70
CA LYS A 95 57.10 -45.64 -50.00
C LYS A 95 56.38 -44.65 -50.92
N LEU A 96 55.42 -43.89 -50.41
CA LEU A 96 54.64 -42.93 -51.19
C LEU A 96 55.45 -41.69 -51.55
N ASP A 97 56.23 -41.13 -50.62
CA ASP A 97 57.14 -40.03 -50.92
C ASP A 97 58.12 -40.39 -52.05
N SER A 98 58.65 -41.62 -52.02
CA SER A 98 59.46 -42.19 -53.10
C SER A 98 58.67 -42.42 -54.39
N LEU A 99 57.42 -42.87 -54.33
CA LEU A 99 56.56 -43.10 -55.50
C LEU A 99 56.20 -41.80 -56.22
N PHE A 100 55.69 -40.81 -55.48
CA PHE A 100 55.34 -39.48 -55.99
C PHE A 100 56.57 -38.75 -56.58
N SER A 101 57.77 -38.98 -56.04
CA SER A 101 59.00 -38.33 -56.53
C SER A 101 59.58 -38.98 -57.80
N ASN A 102 59.17 -40.19 -58.17
CA ASN A 102 59.73 -40.94 -59.31
C ASN A 102 58.77 -41.09 -60.51
N ILE A 103 57.61 -40.43 -60.49
CA ILE A 103 56.65 -40.47 -61.59
C ILE A 103 57.09 -39.56 -62.74
N ASN A 104 57.01 -40.10 -63.97
CA ASN A 104 57.33 -39.36 -65.17
C ASN A 104 56.19 -38.39 -65.50
N ILE A 105 56.50 -37.13 -65.79
CA ILE A 105 55.51 -36.07 -66.07
C ILE A 105 54.59 -36.46 -67.25
N ALA A 106 55.10 -37.28 -68.20
CA ALA A 106 54.34 -37.81 -69.32
C ALA A 106 53.20 -38.80 -68.96
N SER A 107 53.04 -39.19 -67.69
CA SER A 107 51.95 -40.04 -67.20
C SER A 107 50.93 -39.29 -66.32
N MET A 108 50.89 -37.96 -66.38
CA MET A 108 49.84 -37.15 -65.76
C MET A 108 48.70 -36.84 -66.75
N VAL A 109 47.45 -37.02 -66.31
CA VAL A 109 46.24 -36.71 -67.08
C VAL A 109 45.23 -35.96 -66.21
N ASP A 110 44.36 -35.15 -66.82
CA ASP A 110 43.41 -34.31 -66.08
C ASP A 110 42.19 -35.09 -65.54
N LYS A 111 41.82 -36.20 -66.20
CA LYS A 111 40.69 -37.07 -65.81
C LYS A 111 40.82 -38.48 -66.38
N LEU A 112 40.12 -39.45 -65.78
CA LEU A 112 39.95 -40.80 -66.33
C LEU A 112 38.82 -40.80 -67.35
N THR A 113 39.12 -41.12 -68.62
CA THR A 113 38.09 -41.42 -69.63
C THR A 113 38.18 -42.87 -70.09
N GLY A 114 37.05 -43.47 -70.45
CA GLY A 114 37.01 -44.85 -70.98
C GLY A 114 37.54 -44.99 -72.41
N GLY A 115 38.03 -43.92 -73.04
CA GLY A 115 38.54 -43.92 -74.41
C GLY A 115 40.06 -44.05 -74.54
N ASP A 116 40.82 -43.80 -73.47
CA ASP A 116 42.27 -43.63 -73.52
C ASP A 116 43.03 -44.85 -72.97
N VAL A 117 44.06 -45.30 -73.71
CA VAL A 117 44.94 -46.40 -73.24
C VAL A 117 46.01 -45.84 -72.31
N LEU A 118 45.72 -45.89 -71.01
CA LEU A 118 46.62 -45.40 -69.95
C LEU A 118 47.59 -46.51 -69.47
N MET A 119 48.85 -46.14 -69.23
CA MET A 119 49.86 -47.01 -68.64
C MET A 119 50.06 -46.65 -67.17
N LEU A 120 50.04 -47.63 -66.28
CA LEU A 120 50.24 -47.41 -64.84
C LEU A 120 51.75 -47.38 -64.50
N PRO A 121 52.22 -46.52 -63.57
CA PRO A 121 51.45 -45.57 -62.76
C PRO A 121 50.92 -44.38 -63.56
N VAL A 122 49.66 -43.99 -63.32
CA VAL A 122 49.06 -42.75 -63.86
C VAL A 122 48.81 -41.75 -62.73
N GLY A 123 49.11 -40.47 -62.98
CA GLY A 123 48.95 -39.38 -62.03
C GLY A 123 47.90 -38.34 -62.46
N PHE A 124 47.42 -37.55 -61.49
CA PHE A 124 46.49 -36.44 -61.71
C PHE A 124 46.88 -35.30 -60.76
N THR A 125 46.72 -34.05 -61.18
CA THR A 125 46.93 -32.89 -60.29
C THR A 125 45.70 -31.99 -60.36
N LYS A 126 45.17 -31.59 -59.20
CA LYS A 126 44.06 -30.63 -59.10
C LYS A 126 44.48 -29.53 -58.11
N SER A 127 44.50 -28.28 -58.58
CA SER A 127 44.74 -27.13 -57.70
C SER A 127 43.48 -26.81 -56.90
N VAL A 128 43.63 -26.67 -55.59
CA VAL A 128 42.55 -26.38 -54.63
C VAL A 128 43.03 -25.23 -53.75
N GLY A 129 42.45 -24.04 -53.96
CA GLY A 129 42.99 -22.78 -53.45
C GLY A 129 44.48 -22.61 -53.82
N ASN A 130 45.31 -22.30 -52.82
CA ASN A 130 46.76 -22.13 -52.99
C ASN A 130 47.58 -23.45 -52.84
N SER A 131 46.93 -24.63 -52.81
CA SER A 131 47.61 -25.92 -52.70
C SER A 131 47.34 -26.82 -53.90
N ASN A 132 48.35 -27.58 -54.31
CA ASN A 132 48.17 -28.64 -55.30
C ASN A 132 47.87 -29.96 -54.58
N VAL A 133 46.76 -30.59 -54.97
CA VAL A 133 46.42 -31.96 -54.60
C VAL A 133 46.88 -32.86 -55.74
N GLU A 134 47.77 -33.80 -55.43
CA GLU A 134 48.29 -34.76 -56.42
C GLU A 134 47.81 -36.17 -56.11
N LEU A 135 47.33 -36.87 -57.13
CA LEU A 135 46.76 -38.22 -57.05
C LEU A 135 47.55 -39.18 -57.94
N ILE A 136 47.66 -40.46 -57.54
CA ILE A 136 48.28 -41.51 -58.35
C ILE A 136 47.46 -42.80 -58.24
N ILE A 137 47.31 -43.50 -59.36
CA ILE A 137 46.93 -44.90 -59.44
C ILE A 137 48.15 -45.71 -59.92
N PRO A 138 48.95 -46.32 -59.02
CA PRO A 138 50.13 -47.08 -59.43
C PRO A 138 49.83 -48.53 -59.77
N ARG A 139 48.64 -49.05 -59.45
CA ARG A 139 48.28 -50.45 -59.68
C ARG A 139 46.78 -50.62 -59.86
N ALA A 140 46.41 -51.48 -60.80
CA ALA A 140 45.06 -51.98 -61.01
C ALA A 140 45.07 -53.51 -61.08
N LYS A 141 44.03 -54.14 -60.58
CA LYS A 141 43.75 -55.57 -60.73
C LYS A 141 42.43 -55.74 -61.47
N TYR A 142 42.48 -56.29 -62.67
CA TYR A 142 41.34 -56.35 -63.60
C TYR A 142 40.49 -57.61 -63.39
N TYR A 143 39.17 -57.45 -63.48
CA TYR A 143 38.18 -58.52 -63.56
C TYR A 143 37.24 -58.26 -64.76
N ALA A 144 36.25 -59.13 -64.98
CA ALA A 144 35.36 -59.04 -66.15
C ALA A 144 34.45 -57.78 -66.17
N THR A 145 34.14 -57.18 -65.03
CA THR A 145 33.16 -56.08 -64.90
C THR A 145 33.68 -54.83 -64.18
N HIS A 146 34.87 -54.92 -63.58
CA HIS A 146 35.48 -53.85 -62.79
C HIS A 146 36.98 -54.13 -62.63
N CYS A 147 37.73 -53.12 -62.21
CA CYS A 147 39.06 -53.29 -61.61
C CYS A 147 39.06 -52.84 -60.15
N ASP A 148 39.90 -53.48 -59.33
CA ASP A 148 40.30 -52.97 -58.02
C ASP A 148 41.55 -52.08 -58.23
N LEU A 149 41.50 -50.83 -57.79
CA LEU A 149 42.57 -49.84 -57.91
C LEU A 149 43.23 -49.59 -56.55
N GLU A 150 44.57 -49.50 -56.55
CA GLU A 150 45.30 -48.79 -55.49
C GLU A 150 45.32 -47.29 -55.87
N ILE A 151 44.83 -46.40 -55.00
CA ILE A 151 44.81 -44.95 -55.22
C ILE A 151 45.48 -44.24 -54.04
N TYR A 152 46.37 -43.31 -54.33
CA TYR A 152 47.11 -42.53 -53.34
C TYR A 152 47.00 -41.03 -53.65
N CYS A 153 47.03 -40.19 -52.61
CA CYS A 153 46.98 -38.74 -52.68
C CYS A 153 48.10 -38.13 -51.83
N ARG A 154 48.71 -37.02 -52.29
CA ARG A 154 49.49 -36.14 -51.42
C ARG A 154 48.93 -34.72 -51.42
N ILE A 155 48.94 -34.09 -50.25
CA ILE A 155 48.59 -32.68 -50.05
C ILE A 155 49.76 -32.00 -49.34
N LYS A 156 50.21 -30.87 -49.88
CA LYS A 156 51.30 -30.08 -49.30
C LYS A 156 50.79 -29.14 -48.22
N THR A 157 51.41 -29.14 -47.05
CA THR A 157 51.09 -28.23 -45.94
C THR A 157 51.85 -26.91 -46.03
N LYS A 158 51.38 -25.85 -45.32
CA LYS A 158 52.02 -24.52 -45.30
C LYS A 158 53.50 -24.52 -44.86
N ASP A 159 53.93 -25.54 -44.11
CA ASP A 159 55.31 -25.75 -43.66
C ASP A 159 56.13 -26.67 -44.60
N ASN A 160 55.70 -26.82 -45.85
CA ASN A 160 56.31 -27.63 -46.92
C ASN A 160 56.40 -29.15 -46.67
N ARG A 161 55.76 -29.68 -45.63
CA ARG A 161 55.62 -31.13 -45.43
C ARG A 161 54.46 -31.69 -46.28
N MET A 162 54.41 -33.03 -46.39
CA MET A 162 53.43 -33.73 -47.23
C MET A 162 52.53 -34.64 -46.37
N LEU A 163 51.22 -34.43 -46.46
CA LEU A 163 50.19 -35.35 -45.98
C LEU A 163 49.95 -36.43 -47.05
N PHE A 164 50.08 -37.71 -46.71
CA PHE A 164 49.84 -38.83 -47.63
C PHE A 164 48.59 -39.63 -47.26
N PHE A 165 47.66 -39.72 -48.21
CA PHE A 165 46.42 -40.48 -48.07
C PHE A 165 46.38 -41.64 -49.08
N GLY A 166 45.57 -42.67 -48.83
CA GLY A 166 45.33 -43.70 -49.84
C GLY A 166 44.30 -44.77 -49.47
N ALA A 167 44.02 -45.63 -50.46
CA ALA A 167 43.16 -46.80 -50.36
C ALA A 167 43.65 -47.88 -51.35
N SER A 168 43.55 -49.16 -50.96
CA SER A 168 44.13 -50.30 -51.72
C SER A 168 43.13 -51.13 -52.53
N ASP A 169 41.82 -50.93 -52.31
CA ASP A 169 40.75 -51.82 -52.77
C ASP A 169 39.59 -51.03 -53.41
N VAL A 170 39.92 -49.97 -54.17
CA VAL A 170 38.93 -49.06 -54.76
C VAL A 170 38.33 -49.68 -56.03
N LYS A 171 37.04 -50.01 -56.00
CA LYS A 171 36.35 -50.58 -57.18
C LYS A 171 36.00 -49.51 -58.21
N TYR A 172 36.48 -49.70 -59.43
CA TYR A 172 36.14 -48.90 -60.60
C TYR A 172 35.46 -49.78 -61.66
N ASN A 173 34.21 -49.46 -62.00
CA ASN A 173 33.43 -50.16 -63.01
C ASN A 173 33.73 -49.57 -64.39
N TYR A 174 33.92 -50.42 -65.41
CA TYR A 174 34.29 -49.97 -66.76
C TYR A 174 33.20 -49.18 -67.48
N GLU A 175 31.92 -49.36 -67.13
CA GLU A 175 30.78 -48.62 -67.71
C GLU A 175 30.35 -47.44 -66.84
N THR A 176 30.40 -47.58 -65.50
CA THR A 176 29.79 -46.61 -64.57
C THR A 176 30.80 -45.85 -63.69
N GLY A 177 32.11 -46.05 -63.88
CA GLY A 177 33.15 -45.38 -63.09
C GLY A 177 33.18 -45.80 -61.62
N PHE A 178 33.49 -44.86 -60.71
CA PHE A 178 33.43 -45.10 -59.27
C PHE A 178 31.99 -45.21 -58.79
N SER A 179 31.71 -46.23 -57.97
CA SER A 179 30.39 -46.42 -57.34
C SER A 179 30.23 -45.54 -56.10
N GLY A 180 30.12 -44.22 -56.32
CA GLY A 180 30.08 -43.19 -55.27
C GLY A 180 31.48 -42.66 -54.91
N ASP A 181 31.54 -41.86 -53.85
CA ASP A 181 32.76 -41.18 -53.41
C ASP A 181 33.83 -42.15 -52.90
N VAL A 182 35.05 -42.03 -53.41
CA VAL A 182 36.22 -42.81 -52.99
C VAL A 182 36.91 -42.13 -51.81
N LYS A 183 36.98 -42.83 -50.67
CA LYS A 183 37.57 -42.31 -49.44
C LYS A 183 39.02 -42.76 -49.25
N LEU A 184 39.97 -41.83 -49.31
CA LEU A 184 41.40 -42.07 -49.06
C LEU A 184 41.77 -41.66 -47.62
N GLY A 185 42.27 -42.58 -46.81
CA GLY A 185 42.64 -42.32 -45.41
C GLY A 185 44.09 -41.84 -45.23
N LEU A 186 44.34 -40.89 -44.32
CA LEU A 186 45.67 -40.39 -43.97
C LEU A 186 46.52 -41.48 -43.29
N TYR A 187 47.70 -41.82 -43.82
CA TYR A 187 48.44 -43.03 -43.38
C TYR A 187 48.96 -43.03 -41.93
N ALA A 188 49.11 -41.87 -41.29
CA ALA A 188 49.61 -41.73 -39.93
C ALA A 188 49.24 -40.38 -39.32
N ASP A 189 49.20 -40.32 -37.99
CA ASP A 189 49.06 -39.06 -37.23
C ASP A 189 50.16 -38.07 -37.65
N PHE A 190 49.75 -36.86 -38.03
CA PHE A 190 50.62 -35.81 -38.53
C PHE A 190 50.62 -34.61 -37.57
N PRO A 191 51.68 -34.40 -36.78
CA PRO A 191 51.78 -33.24 -35.91
C PRO A 191 52.03 -31.96 -36.72
N LEU A 192 51.31 -30.89 -36.42
CA LEU A 192 51.58 -29.55 -36.94
C LEU A 192 52.64 -28.86 -36.07
N LYS A 193 53.56 -28.12 -36.71
CA LYS A 193 54.51 -27.26 -35.98
C LYS A 193 53.78 -25.99 -35.56
N GLY A 194 53.64 -25.82 -34.24
CA GLY A 194 52.91 -24.71 -33.63
C GLY A 194 53.53 -23.34 -33.92
N SER A 195 52.69 -22.31 -33.90
CA SER A 195 53.11 -20.91 -34.06
C SER A 195 53.87 -20.42 -32.83
N GLY A 196 55.20 -20.57 -32.85
CA GLY A 196 56.16 -19.88 -31.96
C GLY A 196 56.10 -20.19 -30.46
N THR A 197 55.12 -20.94 -29.96
CA THR A 197 54.95 -21.25 -28.54
C THR A 197 54.95 -22.75 -28.28
N ASN A 198 55.81 -23.22 -27.38
CA ASN A 198 55.90 -24.64 -27.00
C ASN A 198 54.79 -25.03 -26.00
N LYS A 199 53.61 -24.38 -26.07
CA LYS A 199 52.50 -24.48 -25.11
C LYS A 199 51.24 -25.14 -25.66
N ILE A 200 51.19 -25.29 -26.98
CA ILE A 200 50.08 -25.90 -27.70
C ILE A 200 50.66 -26.93 -28.68
N GLY A 201 50.15 -28.15 -28.64
CA GLY A 201 50.44 -29.23 -29.56
C GLY A 201 49.20 -29.54 -30.38
N VAL A 202 49.36 -29.69 -31.69
CA VAL A 202 48.25 -29.94 -32.62
C VAL A 202 48.61 -31.14 -33.49
N VAL A 203 47.73 -32.14 -33.56
CA VAL A 203 47.94 -33.38 -34.32
C VAL A 203 46.75 -33.68 -35.20
N ILE A 204 46.98 -33.73 -36.52
CA ILE A 204 46.00 -34.22 -37.49
C ILE A 204 45.99 -35.75 -37.42
N LYS A 205 44.84 -36.37 -37.18
CA LYS A 205 44.72 -37.82 -36.93
C LYS A 205 44.74 -38.63 -38.22
N GLY A 206 45.54 -39.69 -38.24
CA GLY A 206 45.56 -40.68 -39.33
C GLY A 206 44.27 -41.50 -39.37
N ALA A 207 43.92 -42.02 -40.55
CA ALA A 207 42.78 -42.90 -40.77
C ALA A 207 43.20 -44.27 -41.31
N SER A 208 42.50 -45.31 -40.89
CA SER A 208 42.76 -46.68 -41.37
C SER A 208 42.34 -46.83 -42.84
N PRO A 209 43.24 -47.25 -43.76
CA PRO A 209 42.94 -47.35 -45.20
C PRO A 209 41.93 -48.44 -45.59
N SER A 210 41.72 -49.45 -44.74
CA SER A 210 40.77 -50.55 -45.01
C SER A 210 40.36 -51.32 -43.75
N GLY A 211 39.22 -52.01 -43.79
CA GLY A 211 38.69 -52.84 -42.70
C GLY A 211 37.61 -52.17 -41.84
N LYS A 212 37.24 -52.81 -40.70
CA LYS A 212 36.11 -52.41 -39.82
C LYS A 212 36.22 -51.01 -39.18
N ASN A 213 37.35 -50.32 -39.33
CA ASN A 213 37.60 -48.96 -38.82
C ASN A 213 37.82 -47.93 -39.94
N ALA A 214 37.53 -48.26 -41.20
CA ALA A 214 37.64 -47.32 -42.32
C ALA A 214 36.77 -46.08 -42.06
N GLY A 215 37.40 -44.91 -42.04
CA GLY A 215 36.73 -43.61 -41.91
C GLY A 215 36.70 -42.96 -40.53
N LYS A 216 37.42 -43.49 -39.53
CA LYS A 216 37.82 -42.73 -38.32
C LYS A 216 39.19 -42.08 -38.58
N GLY A 217 39.37 -40.80 -38.24
CA GLY A 217 40.55 -40.01 -38.63
C GLY A 217 40.37 -39.24 -39.95
N SER A 218 41.44 -38.55 -40.36
CA SER A 218 41.45 -37.64 -41.51
C SER A 218 41.44 -38.37 -42.86
N TYR A 219 40.70 -37.82 -43.83
CA TYR A 219 40.55 -38.41 -45.15
C TYR A 219 40.36 -37.36 -46.26
N VAL A 220 40.49 -37.83 -47.51
CA VAL A 220 40.12 -37.13 -48.74
C VAL A 220 39.01 -37.92 -49.43
N LEU A 221 37.98 -37.25 -49.94
CA LEU A 221 37.04 -37.85 -50.89
C LEU A 221 37.43 -37.48 -52.33
N LEU A 222 37.29 -38.47 -53.21
CA LEU A 222 37.35 -38.31 -54.65
C LEU A 222 36.03 -38.73 -55.29
N ASP A 223 35.71 -38.13 -56.42
CA ASP A 223 34.69 -38.61 -57.35
C ASP A 223 35.33 -38.91 -58.72
N CYS A 224 34.52 -39.01 -59.78
CA CYS A 224 35.04 -39.24 -61.13
C CYS A 224 35.80 -38.04 -61.72
N ASP A 225 35.67 -36.84 -61.13
CA ASP A 225 36.35 -35.59 -61.51
C ASP A 225 37.52 -35.25 -60.56
N GLY A 226 38.03 -36.25 -59.82
CA GLY A 226 39.21 -36.15 -58.97
C GLY A 226 38.90 -35.74 -57.53
N PHE A 227 39.71 -34.84 -56.94
CA PHE A 227 39.49 -34.37 -55.56
C PHE A 227 38.15 -33.65 -55.41
N LYS A 228 37.41 -33.99 -54.35
CA LYS A 228 36.10 -33.44 -54.00
C LYS A 228 36.14 -32.65 -52.69
N GLU A 229 36.58 -33.27 -51.60
CA GLU A 229 36.72 -32.64 -50.28
C GLU A 229 37.87 -33.27 -49.46
N ALA A 230 38.39 -32.53 -48.49
CA ALA A 230 39.21 -33.07 -47.41
C ALA A 230 38.52 -32.88 -46.06
N ARG A 231 38.54 -33.91 -45.20
CA ARG A 231 38.16 -33.79 -43.80
C ARG A 231 39.35 -34.13 -42.92
N LEU A 232 39.78 -33.18 -42.10
CA LEU A 232 40.85 -33.31 -41.14
C LEU A 232 40.26 -33.43 -39.74
N GLU A 233 40.65 -34.47 -39.00
CA GLU A 233 40.33 -34.63 -37.59
C GLU A 233 41.55 -34.19 -36.77
N VAL A 234 41.38 -33.26 -35.82
CA VAL A 234 42.48 -32.54 -35.18
C VAL A 234 42.39 -32.67 -33.66
N ASP A 235 43.43 -33.23 -33.03
CA ASP A 235 43.65 -33.20 -31.58
C ASP A 235 44.46 -31.96 -31.20
N LEU A 236 43.88 -31.08 -30.37
CA LEU A 236 44.53 -29.99 -29.68
C LEU A 236 44.91 -30.43 -28.26
N GLN A 237 46.14 -30.18 -27.82
CA GLN A 237 46.60 -30.43 -26.46
C GLN A 237 47.38 -29.24 -25.91
N ILE A 238 47.15 -28.89 -24.64
CA ILE A 238 47.75 -27.73 -23.98
C ILE A 238 48.71 -28.18 -22.86
N THR A 239 49.73 -27.39 -22.55
CA THR A 239 50.72 -27.71 -21.50
C THR A 239 50.23 -27.50 -20.07
N THR A 240 50.58 -28.45 -19.21
CA THR A 240 50.25 -28.45 -17.77
C THR A 240 50.95 -27.34 -16.99
N ASP A 241 51.94 -26.67 -17.56
CA ASP A 241 52.57 -25.48 -16.96
C ASP A 241 51.79 -24.19 -17.24
N TRP A 242 50.87 -24.21 -18.21
CA TRP A 242 50.00 -23.09 -18.54
C TRP A 242 48.62 -23.24 -17.88
N ILE A 243 47.95 -24.37 -18.13
CA ILE A 243 46.65 -24.72 -17.54
C ILE A 243 46.58 -26.21 -17.16
N LEU A 244 45.83 -26.50 -16.10
CA LEU A 244 45.56 -27.85 -15.60
C LEU A 244 44.07 -28.16 -15.72
N PRO A 245 43.66 -29.35 -16.22
CA PRO A 245 42.26 -29.75 -16.19
C PRO A 245 41.79 -29.93 -14.73
N CYS A 246 40.55 -29.55 -14.43
CA CYS A 246 39.98 -29.69 -13.09
C CYS A 246 38.50 -30.08 -13.11
N ASP A 247 37.98 -30.51 -11.96
CA ASP A 247 36.53 -30.65 -11.75
C ASP A 247 35.84 -29.29 -11.52
N ALA A 248 34.50 -29.29 -11.41
CA ALA A 248 33.72 -28.08 -11.14
C ALA A 248 34.05 -27.40 -9.79
N ASN A 249 34.69 -28.11 -8.86
CA ASN A 249 35.15 -27.54 -7.58
C ASN A 249 36.55 -26.91 -7.68
N GLY A 250 37.29 -27.18 -8.77
CA GLY A 250 38.66 -26.74 -8.99
C GLY A 250 39.73 -27.77 -8.63
N THR A 251 39.35 -28.99 -8.24
CA THR A 251 40.28 -30.09 -7.96
C THR A 251 41.01 -30.49 -9.25
N VAL A 252 42.35 -30.43 -9.27
CA VAL A 252 43.12 -30.77 -10.47
C VAL A 252 43.06 -32.27 -10.79
N ILE A 253 42.75 -32.58 -12.04
CA ILE A 253 42.76 -33.95 -12.58
C ILE A 253 44.22 -34.31 -12.89
N GLN A 254 44.86 -34.99 -11.93
CA GLN A 254 46.28 -35.34 -11.99
C GLN A 254 46.62 -36.22 -13.21
N GLY A 255 47.79 -35.97 -13.80
CA GLY A 255 48.32 -36.72 -14.94
C GLY A 255 47.64 -36.46 -16.29
N GLN A 256 46.70 -35.52 -16.37
CA GLN A 256 46.01 -35.16 -17.61
C GLN A 256 46.39 -33.76 -18.12
N ARG A 257 46.19 -33.54 -19.43
CA ARG A 257 46.32 -32.27 -20.13
C ARG A 257 44.93 -31.77 -20.52
N VAL A 258 44.73 -30.47 -20.61
CA VAL A 258 43.54 -29.93 -21.29
C VAL A 258 43.65 -30.27 -22.78
N LYS A 259 42.61 -30.89 -23.33
CA LYS A 259 42.53 -31.31 -24.74
C LYS A 259 41.21 -30.89 -25.35
N ALA A 260 41.22 -30.62 -26.65
CA ALA A 260 40.03 -30.53 -27.48
C ALA A 260 40.24 -31.37 -28.75
N ASN A 261 39.16 -31.86 -29.33
CA ASN A 261 39.16 -32.52 -30.64
C ASN A 261 38.13 -31.79 -31.52
N PHE A 262 38.52 -31.46 -32.75
CA PHE A 262 37.64 -30.80 -33.71
C PHE A 262 37.90 -31.27 -35.14
N GLY A 263 36.86 -31.20 -35.97
CA GLY A 263 36.92 -31.57 -37.38
C GLY A 263 36.94 -30.34 -38.27
N ILE A 264 37.93 -30.22 -39.15
CA ILE A 264 37.97 -29.23 -40.23
C ILE A 264 37.50 -29.94 -41.51
N THR A 265 36.54 -29.38 -42.23
CA THR A 265 36.16 -29.85 -43.57
C THR A 265 36.52 -28.75 -44.56
N ALA A 266 37.27 -29.07 -45.61
CA ALA A 266 37.81 -28.11 -46.55
C ALA A 266 37.57 -28.58 -48.00
N SER A 267 36.65 -27.90 -48.67
CA SER A 267 36.52 -27.81 -50.13
C SER A 267 37.38 -26.67 -50.70
N ASP A 268 37.52 -25.57 -49.95
CA ASP A 268 38.48 -24.48 -50.18
C ASP A 268 39.29 -24.19 -48.90
N LEU A 269 40.52 -23.70 -49.05
CA LEU A 269 41.38 -23.28 -47.95
C LEU A 269 41.00 -21.91 -47.35
N ASN A 270 40.07 -21.18 -47.98
CA ASN A 270 39.42 -19.97 -47.44
C ASN A 270 38.23 -20.30 -46.52
N GLN A 271 37.86 -21.57 -46.36
CA GLN A 271 36.74 -22.04 -45.53
C GLN A 271 37.21 -22.58 -44.17
N MET A 272 38.12 -21.86 -43.48
CA MET A 272 38.68 -22.29 -42.19
C MET A 272 37.86 -21.77 -41.00
N VAL A 273 36.87 -22.57 -40.60
CA VAL A 273 36.16 -22.46 -39.32
C VAL A 273 36.65 -23.53 -38.35
N MET A 274 36.90 -23.19 -37.09
CA MET A 274 37.21 -24.15 -36.02
C MET A 274 36.28 -23.94 -34.83
N ASP A 275 35.44 -24.94 -34.53
CA ASP A 275 34.60 -25.01 -33.32
C ASP A 275 35.21 -26.02 -32.34
N PHE A 276 35.38 -25.63 -31.07
CA PHE A 276 35.86 -26.51 -30.01
C PHE A 276 35.31 -26.13 -28.63
N THR A 277 35.03 -27.16 -27.82
CA THR A 277 34.76 -27.05 -26.38
C THR A 277 36.03 -27.41 -25.59
N LEU A 278 36.25 -26.77 -24.44
CA LEU A 278 37.33 -27.14 -23.52
C LEU A 278 36.75 -27.72 -22.22
N PRO A 279 37.31 -28.81 -21.66
CA PRO A 279 36.95 -29.25 -20.32
C PRO A 279 37.35 -28.18 -19.28
N PRO A 280 36.67 -28.08 -18.12
CA PRO A 280 37.00 -27.10 -17.10
C PRO A 280 38.47 -27.15 -16.69
N PHE A 281 39.07 -25.98 -16.49
CA PHE A 281 40.50 -25.88 -16.21
C PHE A 281 40.86 -24.76 -15.22
N THR A 282 42.04 -24.87 -14.61
CA THR A 282 42.63 -23.85 -13.75
C THR A 282 44.00 -23.43 -14.30
N PRO A 283 44.35 -22.12 -14.33
CA PRO A 283 45.71 -21.70 -14.66
C PRO A 283 46.69 -22.28 -13.65
N THR A 284 47.80 -22.86 -14.11
CA THR A 284 48.75 -23.57 -13.23
C THR A 284 49.30 -22.68 -12.11
N LYS A 285 49.50 -21.38 -12.40
CA LYS A 285 49.94 -20.38 -11.41
C LYS A 285 48.86 -20.01 -10.38
N ALA A 286 47.58 -20.26 -10.66
CA ALA A 286 46.46 -19.99 -9.74
C ALA A 286 46.34 -21.04 -8.62
N LYS A 287 47.12 -22.13 -8.67
CA LYS A 287 47.20 -23.18 -7.62
C LYS A 287 45.82 -23.70 -7.21
N GLU A 288 45.02 -24.15 -8.18
CA GLU A 288 43.72 -24.82 -7.95
C GLU A 288 42.62 -23.89 -7.38
N LYS A 289 42.86 -22.57 -7.36
CA LYS A 289 41.94 -21.61 -6.74
C LYS A 289 40.89 -21.01 -7.68
N VAL A 290 41.05 -21.11 -8.99
CA VAL A 290 40.15 -20.47 -9.96
C VAL A 290 39.77 -21.49 -11.02
N VAL A 291 38.47 -21.66 -11.28
CA VAL A 291 37.95 -22.55 -12.32
C VAL A 291 37.51 -21.71 -13.51
N PHE A 292 37.90 -22.12 -14.70
CA PHE A 292 37.48 -21.54 -15.97
C PHE A 292 36.66 -22.58 -16.72
N MET A 293 35.49 -22.18 -17.21
CA MET A 293 34.61 -23.00 -18.05
C MET A 293 34.41 -22.31 -19.40
N VAL A 294 34.49 -23.08 -20.48
CA VAL A 294 34.35 -22.62 -21.88
C VAL A 294 33.49 -23.63 -22.61
N ASP A 295 32.21 -23.31 -22.76
CA ASP A 295 31.18 -24.21 -23.28
C ASP A 295 31.29 -24.43 -24.80
N GLN A 296 31.48 -23.35 -25.56
CA GLN A 296 31.78 -23.39 -26.99
C GLN A 296 32.65 -22.20 -27.38
N ALA A 297 33.75 -22.44 -28.10
CA ALA A 297 34.59 -21.42 -28.70
C ALA A 297 34.75 -21.67 -30.20
N VAL A 298 34.48 -20.63 -30.99
CA VAL A 298 34.60 -20.62 -32.45
C VAL A 298 35.69 -19.62 -32.84
N LEU A 299 36.67 -20.10 -33.61
CA LEU A 299 37.62 -19.28 -34.34
C LEU A 299 37.22 -19.28 -35.81
N ASP A 300 36.70 -18.14 -36.28
CA ASP A 300 36.29 -17.98 -37.67
C ASP A 300 37.32 -17.15 -38.44
N PHE A 301 37.92 -17.78 -39.45
CA PHE A 301 38.85 -17.15 -40.38
C PHE A 301 38.30 -17.13 -41.81
N SER A 302 37.07 -17.56 -42.05
CA SER A 302 36.53 -17.69 -43.39
C SER A 302 36.12 -16.34 -44.00
N ASP A 303 36.24 -16.28 -45.33
CA ASP A 303 35.73 -15.19 -46.17
C ASP A 303 34.54 -15.67 -47.05
N GLU A 304 33.93 -16.81 -46.74
CA GLU A 304 32.88 -17.45 -47.56
C GLU A 304 31.73 -18.10 -46.77
N ILE A 305 31.98 -18.62 -45.55
CA ILE A 305 30.95 -19.23 -44.69
C ILE A 305 31.20 -18.85 -43.22
N ASN A 306 30.13 -18.59 -42.46
CA ASN A 306 30.23 -18.52 -40.99
C ASN A 306 30.11 -19.93 -40.38
N ALA A 307 30.55 -20.10 -39.14
CA ALA A 307 30.36 -21.36 -38.41
C ALA A 307 28.90 -21.85 -38.34
N PRO A 308 28.65 -23.18 -38.39
CA PRO A 308 27.30 -23.72 -38.21
C PRO A 308 26.69 -23.30 -36.85
N GLY A 309 25.56 -22.60 -36.89
CA GLY A 309 24.93 -22.04 -35.69
C GLY A 309 25.52 -20.72 -35.20
N PHE A 310 26.42 -20.09 -35.95
CA PHE A 310 26.85 -18.71 -35.70
C PHE A 310 25.65 -17.76 -35.79
N LEU A 311 25.47 -16.95 -34.74
CA LEU A 311 24.54 -15.84 -34.73
C LEU A 311 25.36 -14.56 -34.86
N MET A 312 24.98 -13.68 -35.79
CA MET A 312 25.62 -12.37 -35.87
C MET A 312 25.40 -11.59 -34.57
N PRO A 313 26.39 -10.82 -34.09
CA PRO A 313 26.17 -9.85 -33.02
C PRO A 313 25.27 -8.73 -33.54
N SER A 314 23.95 -8.92 -33.42
CA SER A 314 22.97 -7.88 -33.68
C SER A 314 23.12 -6.79 -32.63
N GLY A 315 23.19 -5.52 -33.07
CA GLY A 315 23.24 -4.37 -32.16
C GLY A 315 21.99 -4.23 -31.27
N GLU A 316 20.96 -5.01 -31.58
CA GLU A 316 19.84 -5.31 -30.71
C GLU A 316 19.88 -6.80 -30.37
N PHE A 317 20.20 -7.15 -29.12
CA PHE A 317 19.94 -8.51 -28.63
C PHE A 317 18.42 -8.71 -28.58
N GLN A 318 17.93 -9.59 -29.45
CA GLN A 318 16.52 -9.95 -29.55
C GLN A 318 16.02 -10.56 -28.23
N GLU A 319 15.05 -9.89 -27.62
CA GLU A 319 14.22 -10.32 -26.49
C GLU A 319 14.63 -11.61 -25.73
N SER A 320 15.65 -11.50 -24.88
CA SER A 320 15.83 -12.40 -23.73
C SER A 320 14.80 -12.15 -22.61
N ASN A 321 13.59 -11.67 -22.97
CA ASN A 321 12.38 -11.73 -22.15
C ASN A 321 11.96 -13.18 -21.81
N LYS A 322 12.65 -14.18 -22.38
CA LYS A 322 12.56 -15.58 -21.93
C LYS A 322 13.33 -15.81 -20.63
N VAL A 323 12.56 -15.71 -19.55
CA VAL A 323 12.56 -16.65 -18.41
C VAL A 323 13.90 -16.83 -17.67
N LEU A 324 13.93 -16.29 -16.44
CA LEU A 324 14.88 -16.73 -15.39
C LEU A 324 14.91 -18.27 -15.32
N PRO A 325 16.06 -18.94 -15.47
CA PRO A 325 16.11 -20.38 -15.59
C PRO A 325 15.94 -21.07 -14.22
N GLY A 326 14.83 -21.81 -14.05
CA GLY A 326 14.64 -22.66 -12.86
C GLY A 326 13.33 -23.46 -12.86
N GLY A 327 13.43 -24.79 -12.82
CA GLY A 327 12.31 -25.70 -12.49
C GLY A 327 11.28 -25.96 -13.60
N GLY A 328 11.31 -27.15 -14.21
CA GLY A 328 10.44 -27.47 -15.34
C GLY A 328 9.04 -27.98 -14.98
N ALA A 329 8.03 -27.60 -15.77
CA ALA A 329 6.80 -28.37 -15.94
C ALA A 329 6.06 -28.03 -17.26
N SER A 330 5.58 -29.08 -17.93
CA SER A 330 4.44 -29.17 -18.87
C SER A 330 4.32 -28.22 -20.07
N ALA A 331 4.23 -28.82 -21.26
CA ALA A 331 3.75 -28.17 -22.47
C ALA A 331 2.22 -27.95 -22.44
N SER A 332 1.75 -26.70 -22.40
CA SER A 332 0.39 -26.30 -22.84
C SER A 332 0.15 -24.77 -22.78
N VAL A 333 0.89 -23.95 -23.53
CA VAL A 333 0.61 -22.49 -23.66
C VAL A 333 0.60 -22.01 -25.13
N GLN A 334 0.85 -22.88 -26.11
CA GLN A 334 0.94 -22.53 -27.52
C GLN A 334 -0.42 -22.45 -28.25
N ALA A 335 -1.50 -22.13 -27.53
CA ALA A 335 -2.87 -22.17 -28.06
C ALA A 335 -3.80 -21.12 -27.42
N ARG A 336 -3.41 -19.83 -27.45
CA ARG A 336 -4.35 -18.70 -27.24
C ARG A 336 -3.89 -17.30 -27.69
N ALA A 337 -2.78 -17.19 -28.44
CA ALA A 337 -2.28 -15.89 -28.92
C ALA A 337 -2.90 -15.42 -30.25
N GLU A 338 -3.65 -16.29 -30.95
CA GLU A 338 -4.21 -16.02 -32.30
C GLU A 338 -5.66 -15.50 -32.27
N THR A 339 -6.10 -14.82 -31.21
CA THR A 339 -7.51 -14.38 -31.08
C THR A 339 -7.68 -13.03 -30.38
N LEU A 340 -6.77 -12.09 -30.64
CA LEU A 340 -6.80 -10.73 -30.07
C LEU A 340 -6.19 -9.66 -31.00
N SER A 341 -6.17 -9.92 -32.32
CA SER A 341 -5.65 -9.01 -33.36
C SER A 341 -6.69 -8.70 -34.45
N ALA A 342 -7.98 -8.73 -34.12
CA ALA A 342 -9.10 -8.59 -35.07
C ALA A 342 -9.95 -7.33 -34.88
N ASP A 343 -9.69 -6.51 -33.86
CA ASP A 343 -10.51 -5.34 -33.49
C ASP A 343 -9.63 -4.13 -33.10
N PHE A 344 -8.74 -3.68 -33.99
CA PHE A 344 -8.35 -2.26 -34.11
C PHE A 344 -7.87 -2.03 -35.55
N GLY A 345 -8.41 -1.00 -36.20
CA GLY A 345 -8.43 -0.89 -37.67
C GLY A 345 -7.10 -0.55 -38.33
N ASP A 346 -7.03 -0.90 -39.62
CA ASP A 346 -5.99 -0.46 -40.55
C ASP A 346 -5.92 1.07 -40.61
N ASP A 347 -4.81 1.65 -40.15
CA ASP A 347 -4.22 2.83 -40.79
C ASP A 347 -2.79 3.10 -40.27
N VAL A 348 -1.84 3.19 -41.20
CA VAL A 348 -0.46 3.70 -41.04
C VAL A 348 0.47 2.92 -40.07
N ILE A 349 1.01 1.80 -40.57
CA ILE A 349 2.44 1.48 -40.40
C ILE A 349 2.98 1.16 -41.80
N GLU A 350 4.03 1.85 -42.23
CA GLU A 350 4.73 1.51 -43.47
C GLU A 350 5.39 0.13 -43.32
N GLU A 351 5.15 -0.77 -44.29
CA GLU A 351 5.94 -2.00 -44.43
C GLU A 351 7.39 -1.64 -44.76
N VAL A 352 8.21 -1.45 -43.73
CA VAL A 352 9.65 -1.61 -43.86
C VAL A 352 9.89 -3.10 -44.11
N ASN A 353 9.97 -3.45 -45.39
CA ASN A 353 10.58 -4.71 -45.84
C ASN A 353 12.02 -4.75 -45.31
N THR A 354 12.20 -5.28 -44.11
CA THR A 354 13.48 -5.80 -43.67
C THR A 354 13.64 -7.15 -44.33
N GLU A 355 14.27 -7.13 -45.50
CA GLU A 355 14.97 -8.31 -46.01
C GLU A 355 15.78 -8.91 -44.85
N ALA A 356 15.61 -10.21 -44.61
CA ALA A 356 16.42 -10.89 -43.60
C ALA A 356 17.89 -10.62 -43.94
N PRO A 357 18.70 -10.07 -43.01
CA PRO A 357 20.03 -9.63 -43.35
C PRO A 357 20.83 -10.81 -43.89
N ASP A 358 21.29 -10.68 -45.13
CA ASP A 358 22.30 -11.53 -45.74
C ASP A 358 23.41 -11.75 -44.69
N PRO A 359 23.74 -12.99 -44.30
CA PRO A 359 24.56 -13.26 -43.12
C PRO A 359 26.00 -12.82 -43.35
N GLY A 360 26.23 -11.51 -43.16
CA GLY A 360 27.49 -10.84 -43.40
C GLY A 360 28.62 -11.61 -42.75
N LEU A 361 29.59 -11.97 -43.58
CA LEU A 361 30.70 -12.83 -43.21
C LEU A 361 31.46 -12.20 -42.05
N TRP A 362 31.58 -12.95 -40.97
CA TRP A 362 32.14 -12.47 -39.71
C TRP A 362 33.43 -13.21 -39.40
N ARG A 363 34.42 -12.48 -38.88
CA ARG A 363 35.76 -13.00 -38.60
C ARG A 363 36.19 -12.56 -37.22
N GLY A 364 36.65 -13.51 -36.41
CA GLY A 364 37.06 -13.23 -35.03
C GLY A 364 37.05 -14.46 -34.13
N LEU A 365 37.03 -14.19 -32.83
CA LEU A 365 36.83 -15.19 -31.77
C LEU A 365 35.43 -14.99 -31.16
N TYR A 366 34.60 -16.02 -31.26
CA TYR A 366 33.30 -16.09 -30.60
C TYR A 366 33.36 -17.13 -29.49
N ILE A 367 32.89 -16.79 -28.29
CA ILE A 367 32.71 -17.74 -27.19
C ILE A 367 31.26 -17.64 -26.72
N ARG A 368 30.52 -18.76 -26.79
CA ARG A 368 29.10 -18.81 -26.39
C ARG A 368 28.92 -18.46 -24.93
N GLU A 369 29.74 -19.07 -24.08
CA GLU A 369 29.80 -18.79 -22.66
C GLU A 369 31.23 -19.00 -22.14
N PHE A 370 31.70 -18.03 -21.36
CA PHE A 370 32.94 -18.10 -20.58
C PHE A 370 32.61 -17.76 -19.12
N GLN A 371 32.97 -18.64 -18.18
CA GLN A 371 32.75 -18.40 -16.75
C GLN A 371 34.03 -18.61 -15.94
N MET A 372 34.27 -17.73 -14.97
CA MET A 372 35.36 -17.77 -13.99
C MET A 372 34.79 -17.85 -12.57
N ILE A 373 35.06 -18.96 -11.88
CA ILE A 373 34.66 -19.18 -10.48
C ILE A 373 35.82 -18.80 -9.55
N PHE A 374 35.60 -17.80 -8.70
CA PHE A 374 36.62 -17.22 -7.81
C PHE A 374 37.03 -18.17 -6.67
N PRO A 375 38.16 -17.95 -5.98
CA PRO A 375 38.62 -18.82 -4.90
C PRO A 375 37.62 -19.06 -3.77
N GLN A 376 37.77 -20.18 -3.07
CA GLN A 376 37.01 -20.54 -1.84
C GLN A 376 37.06 -19.48 -0.70
N ALA A 377 37.94 -18.49 -0.80
CA ALA A 377 37.99 -17.32 0.09
C ALA A 377 36.94 -16.24 -0.25
N PHE A 378 36.44 -16.24 -1.49
CA PHE A 378 35.34 -15.42 -2.01
C PHE A 378 34.06 -16.26 -2.11
N LYS A 379 33.90 -17.22 -1.20
CA LYS A 379 32.61 -17.87 -1.02
C LYS A 379 31.75 -17.00 -0.14
N ASN A 380 30.46 -16.96 -0.46
CA ASN A 380 29.46 -16.34 0.38
C ASN A 380 29.42 -17.06 1.74
N ARG A 381 29.17 -16.30 2.82
CA ARG A 381 29.27 -16.79 4.20
C ARG A 381 28.22 -17.86 4.51
N ASP A 382 27.02 -17.72 3.95
CA ASP A 382 25.83 -18.42 4.43
C ASP A 382 25.49 -19.62 3.52
N ASN A 383 25.33 -19.41 2.20
CA ASN A 383 25.07 -20.50 1.25
C ASN A 383 26.32 -21.30 0.84
N LYS A 384 27.53 -20.77 1.13
CA LYS A 384 28.85 -21.34 0.80
C LYS A 384 29.18 -21.43 -0.70
N GLU A 385 28.34 -20.88 -1.57
CA GLU A 385 28.62 -20.76 -3.00
C GLU A 385 29.73 -19.76 -3.26
N ARG A 386 30.43 -19.89 -4.38
CA ARG A 386 31.56 -19.04 -4.75
C ARG A 386 31.09 -17.92 -5.66
N LEU A 387 31.63 -16.72 -5.45
CA LEU A 387 31.51 -15.62 -6.42
C LEU A 387 31.92 -16.13 -7.80
N ALA A 388 31.06 -15.90 -8.79
CA ALA A 388 31.32 -16.25 -10.19
C ALA A 388 31.19 -14.98 -11.03
N ALA A 389 32.04 -14.85 -12.05
CA ALA A 389 31.88 -13.83 -13.09
C ALA A 389 32.04 -14.48 -14.45
N GLY A 390 31.26 -14.03 -15.43
CA GLY A 390 31.27 -14.61 -16.76
C GLY A 390 30.90 -13.63 -17.85
N VAL A 391 30.86 -14.13 -19.08
CA VAL A 391 30.34 -13.43 -20.25
C VAL A 391 29.60 -14.42 -21.14
N GLU A 392 28.36 -14.05 -21.47
CA GLU A 392 27.52 -14.71 -22.47
C GLU A 392 27.72 -14.03 -23.83
N HIS A 393 27.78 -14.83 -24.90
CA HIS A 393 27.96 -14.38 -26.28
C HIS A 393 29.12 -13.37 -26.46
N LEU A 394 30.33 -13.76 -26.06
CA LEU A 394 31.54 -12.97 -26.23
C LEU A 394 31.98 -12.97 -27.70
N TYR A 395 31.98 -11.81 -28.35
CA TYR A 395 32.57 -11.59 -29.66
C TYR A 395 33.80 -10.68 -29.54
N ILE A 396 34.89 -11.08 -30.21
CA ILE A 396 36.11 -10.27 -30.37
C ILE A 396 36.43 -10.22 -31.86
N ASP A 397 36.19 -9.05 -32.48
CA ASP A 397 36.45 -8.78 -33.89
C ASP A 397 37.14 -7.42 -34.09
N SER A 398 37.28 -6.97 -35.34
CA SER A 398 37.93 -5.71 -35.71
C SER A 398 37.19 -4.43 -35.24
N ARG A 399 35.91 -4.56 -34.83
CA ARG A 399 35.08 -3.48 -34.29
C ARG A 399 35.17 -3.39 -32.76
N GLY A 400 35.66 -4.43 -32.09
CA GLY A 400 35.96 -4.43 -30.66
C GLY A 400 35.36 -5.61 -29.90
N LEU A 401 35.02 -5.35 -28.64
CA LEU A 401 34.49 -6.33 -27.69
C LEU A 401 32.95 -6.23 -27.61
N SER A 402 32.24 -7.33 -27.82
CA SER A 402 30.79 -7.42 -27.53
C SER A 402 30.48 -8.64 -26.65
N GLY A 403 29.45 -8.57 -25.81
CA GLY A 403 28.99 -9.67 -24.95
C GLY A 403 28.28 -9.18 -23.68
N GLY A 404 27.48 -10.06 -23.07
CA GLY A 404 26.78 -9.82 -21.81
C GLY A 404 27.63 -10.26 -20.63
N PHE A 405 28.31 -9.32 -19.96
CA PHE A 405 29.18 -9.60 -18.82
C PHE A 405 28.36 -9.68 -17.54
N TYR A 406 28.68 -10.60 -16.63
CA TYR A 406 27.92 -10.76 -15.39
C TYR A 406 28.78 -11.15 -14.19
N VAL A 407 28.23 -10.90 -13.00
CA VAL A 407 28.73 -11.37 -11.70
C VAL A 407 27.56 -11.91 -10.89
N GLU A 408 27.71 -13.12 -10.35
CA GLU A 408 26.70 -13.87 -9.59
C GLU A 408 27.16 -14.09 -8.14
N ASN A 409 26.20 -14.26 -7.22
CA ASN A 409 26.41 -14.47 -5.78
C ASN A 409 27.08 -13.27 -5.07
N LEU A 410 26.47 -12.09 -5.17
CA LEU A 410 27.04 -10.83 -4.68
C LEU A 410 26.67 -10.47 -3.23
N LEU A 411 25.44 -10.75 -2.79
CA LEU A 411 24.93 -10.34 -1.47
C LEU A 411 23.81 -11.29 -1.00
N THR A 412 23.88 -11.86 0.21
CA THR A 412 22.73 -12.63 0.76
C THR A 412 21.62 -11.75 1.30
N LEU A 413 20.46 -12.36 1.53
CA LEU A 413 19.34 -11.78 2.26
C LEU A 413 19.73 -11.34 3.68
N GLU A 414 20.68 -12.01 4.34
CA GLU A 414 21.17 -11.64 5.68
C GLU A 414 22.17 -10.47 5.64
N GLU A 415 22.89 -10.31 4.53
CA GLU A 415 23.90 -9.28 4.32
C GLU A 415 23.29 -7.96 3.81
N GLY A 416 22.23 -8.03 3.00
CA GLY A 416 21.56 -6.85 2.46
C GLY A 416 20.42 -6.33 3.34
N ALA A 417 20.62 -5.13 3.90
CA ALA A 417 19.60 -4.42 4.67
C ALA A 417 19.18 -3.13 3.96
N MET A 418 17.88 -3.00 3.71
CA MET A 418 17.24 -1.77 3.23
C MET A 418 16.27 -1.35 4.33
N GLY A 419 16.68 -0.47 5.24
CA GLY A 419 15.92 -0.16 6.45
C GLY A 419 15.68 -1.42 7.30
N ASN A 420 14.42 -1.83 7.47
CA ASN A 420 14.03 -3.08 8.15
C ASN A 420 13.68 -4.22 7.17
N TRP A 421 13.93 -4.08 5.87
CA TRP A 421 13.68 -5.13 4.88
C TRP A 421 15.00 -5.80 4.49
N ALA A 422 15.00 -7.13 4.44
CA ALA A 422 16.14 -7.95 4.09
C ALA A 422 16.13 -8.24 2.58
N TYR A 423 17.26 -8.07 1.89
CA TYR A 423 17.34 -8.24 0.42
C TYR A 423 18.65 -8.90 -0.04
N SER A 424 18.62 -9.65 -1.14
CA SER A 424 19.80 -10.27 -1.77
C SER A 424 20.11 -9.67 -3.14
N ILE A 425 21.35 -9.78 -3.59
CA ILE A 425 21.75 -9.50 -4.98
C ILE A 425 22.32 -10.80 -5.54
N ASP A 426 21.51 -11.47 -6.36
CA ASP A 426 21.80 -12.80 -6.89
C ASP A 426 22.69 -12.70 -8.14
N LYS A 427 22.42 -11.75 -9.05
CA LYS A 427 23.22 -11.46 -10.26
C LYS A 427 23.18 -9.97 -10.61
N ILE A 428 24.31 -9.43 -11.06
CA ILE A 428 24.40 -8.14 -11.78
C ILE A 428 25.02 -8.42 -13.16
N GLY A 429 24.48 -7.81 -14.21
CA GLY A 429 24.99 -7.89 -15.57
C GLY A 429 25.16 -6.54 -16.24
N VAL A 430 26.03 -6.48 -17.24
CA VAL A 430 26.35 -5.31 -18.08
C VAL A 430 26.57 -5.79 -19.51
N ASP A 431 25.77 -5.29 -20.44
CA ASP A 431 25.90 -5.60 -21.86
C ASP A 431 26.87 -4.62 -22.53
N ILE A 432 27.89 -5.16 -23.20
CA ILE A 432 28.85 -4.38 -23.98
C ILE A 432 28.64 -4.71 -25.46
N ASN A 433 28.62 -3.69 -26.32
CA ASN A 433 28.67 -3.84 -27.76
C ASN A 433 29.74 -2.91 -28.36
N HIS A 434 30.67 -3.46 -29.14
CA HIS A 434 31.79 -2.74 -29.75
C HIS A 434 32.53 -1.83 -28.77
N SER A 435 32.84 -2.38 -27.58
CA SER A 435 33.51 -1.72 -26.46
C SER A 435 32.74 -0.55 -25.82
N GLN A 436 31.43 -0.42 -26.07
CA GLN A 436 30.54 0.52 -25.40
C GLN A 436 29.52 -0.21 -24.53
N VAL A 437 29.22 0.33 -23.34
CA VAL A 437 28.14 -0.21 -22.49
C VAL A 437 26.78 0.16 -23.11
N THR A 438 25.95 -0.85 -23.35
CA THR A 438 24.63 -0.72 -23.99
C THR A 438 23.48 -1.00 -23.04
N GLY A 439 23.69 -1.85 -22.03
CA GLY A 439 22.67 -2.21 -21.07
C GLY A 439 23.21 -2.73 -19.75
N PHE A 440 22.31 -2.93 -18.80
CA PHE A 440 22.60 -3.52 -17.49
C PHE A 440 21.41 -4.36 -17.00
N CYS A 441 21.66 -5.26 -16.06
CA CYS A 441 20.62 -5.93 -15.28
C CYS A 441 21.05 -6.15 -13.82
N PHE A 442 20.06 -6.29 -12.93
CA PHE A 442 20.27 -6.81 -11.59
C PHE A 442 19.05 -7.63 -11.15
N VAL A 443 19.27 -8.72 -10.41
CA VAL A 443 18.21 -9.57 -9.85
C VAL A 443 18.52 -9.98 -8.40
N GLY A 444 17.48 -10.22 -7.62
CA GLY A 444 17.60 -10.50 -6.18
C GLY A 444 16.31 -10.98 -5.53
N GLY A 445 16.38 -11.25 -4.22
CA GLY A 445 15.24 -11.54 -3.36
C GLY A 445 14.96 -10.42 -2.35
N LEU A 446 13.70 -10.21 -1.97
CA LEU A 446 13.29 -9.22 -0.95
C LEU A 446 12.30 -9.84 0.04
N ASP A 447 12.54 -9.67 1.33
CA ASP A 447 11.64 -10.03 2.41
C ASP A 447 10.72 -8.85 2.80
N LEU A 448 9.39 -9.07 2.82
CA LEU A 448 8.42 -8.04 3.23
C LEU A 448 7.69 -8.44 4.52
N PRO A 449 7.34 -7.49 5.41
CA PRO A 449 6.60 -7.74 6.65
C PRO A 449 5.23 -8.43 6.53
N VAL A 450 4.69 -8.56 5.31
CA VAL A 450 3.39 -9.19 5.02
C VAL A 450 3.48 -10.67 4.65
N THR A 451 4.68 -11.18 4.34
CA THR A 451 4.88 -12.60 3.99
C THR A 451 5.01 -13.48 5.23
N ALA A 452 4.86 -14.79 5.05
CA ALA A 452 5.36 -15.74 6.05
C ALA A 452 6.90 -15.69 6.13
N GLU A 453 7.40 -16.02 7.31
CA GLU A 453 8.84 -16.09 7.60
C GLU A 453 9.54 -17.07 6.65
N GLY A 454 10.64 -16.63 6.04
CA GLY A 454 11.38 -17.38 5.02
C GLY A 454 10.82 -17.26 3.59
N GLN A 455 9.68 -16.60 3.35
CA GLN A 455 9.17 -16.34 1.99
C GLN A 455 9.59 -14.95 1.48
N THR A 456 10.28 -14.91 0.34
CA THR A 456 10.78 -13.70 -0.32
C THR A 456 10.14 -13.48 -1.70
N PHE A 457 10.04 -12.22 -2.11
CA PHE A 457 9.73 -11.82 -3.49
C PHE A 457 11.01 -11.87 -4.32
N LYS A 458 10.94 -12.30 -5.58
CA LYS A 458 12.03 -12.06 -6.52
C LYS A 458 11.83 -10.71 -7.20
N TYR A 459 12.90 -9.94 -7.33
CA TYR A 459 12.90 -8.68 -8.06
C TYR A 459 13.99 -8.70 -9.13
N GLY A 460 13.75 -7.97 -10.21
CA GLY A 460 14.69 -7.84 -11.31
C GLY A 460 14.49 -6.53 -12.04
N ALA A 461 15.59 -5.85 -12.33
CA ALA A 461 15.60 -4.69 -13.20
C ALA A 461 16.57 -4.89 -14.36
N SER A 462 16.27 -4.26 -15.48
CA SER A 462 17.15 -4.18 -16.64
C SER A 462 16.98 -2.84 -17.33
N GLY A 463 18.02 -2.36 -18.00
CA GLY A 463 17.92 -1.11 -18.77
C GLY A 463 18.80 -1.13 -20.00
N ASN A 464 18.34 -0.47 -21.06
CA ASN A 464 19.13 -0.17 -22.24
C ASN A 464 19.49 1.32 -22.21
N ILE A 465 20.77 1.60 -21.98
CA ILE A 465 21.32 2.95 -21.76
C ILE A 465 21.33 3.77 -23.06
N GLN A 466 21.39 3.12 -24.23
CA GLN A 466 21.35 3.81 -25.52
C GLN A 466 19.93 4.23 -25.94
N LYS A 467 18.89 3.61 -25.36
CA LYS A 467 17.47 3.87 -25.66
C LYS A 467 16.73 4.62 -24.53
N ASP A 468 17.39 4.92 -23.42
CA ASP A 468 16.79 5.45 -22.19
C ASP A 468 15.59 4.63 -21.66
N ILE A 469 15.63 3.31 -21.88
CA ILE A 469 14.59 2.38 -21.40
C ILE A 469 15.09 1.70 -20.12
N TYR A 470 14.34 1.88 -19.02
CA TYR A 470 14.65 1.29 -17.72
C TYR A 470 13.42 0.52 -17.21
N ASN A 471 13.53 -0.79 -17.05
CA ASN A 471 12.48 -1.69 -16.61
C ASN A 471 12.77 -2.19 -15.20
N PHE A 472 11.79 -2.05 -14.30
CA PHE A 472 11.83 -2.62 -12.95
C PHE A 472 10.64 -3.55 -12.80
N SER A 473 10.89 -4.78 -12.35
CA SER A 473 9.87 -5.83 -12.25
C SER A 473 9.99 -6.60 -10.94
N VAL A 474 8.85 -6.97 -10.38
CA VAL A 474 8.76 -7.83 -9.20
C VAL A 474 7.91 -9.03 -9.58
N ARG A 475 8.42 -10.23 -9.30
CA ARG A 475 7.79 -11.49 -9.67
C ARG A 475 7.84 -12.47 -8.51
N LEU A 476 6.82 -13.31 -8.43
CA LEU A 476 6.83 -14.49 -7.58
C LEU A 476 7.26 -15.71 -8.40
N ASP A 477 8.23 -16.46 -7.88
CA ASP A 477 8.57 -17.81 -8.34
C ASP A 477 7.73 -18.89 -7.62
N SER A 478 7.00 -18.53 -6.55
CA SER A 478 6.21 -19.47 -5.75
C SER A 478 4.96 -18.81 -5.14
N GLU A 479 4.01 -19.65 -4.70
CA GLU A 479 2.83 -19.22 -3.97
C GLU A 479 3.23 -18.67 -2.58
N VAL A 480 3.04 -17.36 -2.39
CA VAL A 480 3.32 -16.70 -1.11
C VAL A 480 2.05 -16.70 -0.25
N SER A 481 2.22 -16.82 1.06
CA SER A 481 1.14 -16.70 2.03
C SER A 481 1.18 -15.34 2.73
N PHE A 482 -0.01 -14.81 3.05
CA PHE A 482 -0.20 -13.55 3.79
C PHE A 482 -0.82 -13.88 5.16
N PRO A 483 -0.01 -14.13 6.21
CA PRO A 483 -0.49 -14.67 7.49
C PRO A 483 -1.49 -13.76 8.22
N MET A 484 -1.37 -12.45 8.05
CA MET A 484 -2.27 -11.44 8.61
C MET A 484 -3.70 -11.52 8.06
N LEU A 485 -3.87 -12.03 6.84
CA LEU A 485 -5.17 -12.26 6.20
C LEU A 485 -5.64 -13.72 6.27
N LYS A 486 -4.82 -14.62 6.85
CA LYS A 486 -5.01 -16.09 6.77
C LYS A 486 -5.14 -16.60 5.31
N ALA A 487 -4.59 -15.87 4.35
CA ALA A 487 -4.57 -16.27 2.94
C ALA A 487 -3.42 -17.24 2.70
N GLY A 488 -3.75 -18.50 2.39
CA GLY A 488 -2.78 -19.57 2.17
C GLY A 488 -2.04 -19.45 0.84
N LYS A 489 -2.67 -18.81 -0.15
CA LYS A 489 -2.14 -18.60 -1.50
C LYS A 489 -2.41 -17.16 -1.94
N VAL A 490 -1.36 -16.48 -2.37
CA VAL A 490 -1.38 -15.12 -2.92
C VAL A 490 -0.60 -15.14 -4.23
N THR A 491 -1.23 -14.62 -5.28
CA THR A 491 -0.68 -14.53 -6.64
C THR A 491 -0.59 -13.06 -7.04
N LEU A 492 0.62 -12.53 -7.25
CA LEU A 492 0.79 -11.16 -7.72
C LEU A 492 0.58 -11.04 -9.23
N LYS A 493 -0.09 -9.95 -9.63
CA LYS A 493 -0.29 -9.51 -11.01
C LYS A 493 0.81 -8.53 -11.44
N ARG A 494 1.02 -8.43 -12.76
CA ARG A 494 1.87 -7.39 -13.38
C ARG A 494 1.43 -6.00 -12.91
N GLY A 495 2.39 -5.10 -12.73
CA GLY A 495 2.18 -3.78 -12.11
C GLY A 495 2.56 -3.74 -10.62
N SER A 496 2.75 -4.90 -9.97
CA SER A 496 3.39 -4.94 -8.64
C SER A 496 4.84 -4.46 -8.73
N GLY A 497 5.23 -3.53 -7.85
CA GLY A 497 6.51 -2.84 -7.91
C GLY A 497 7.07 -2.47 -6.54
N ILE A 498 8.40 -2.43 -6.43
CA ILE A 498 9.13 -1.86 -5.29
C ILE A 498 9.64 -0.48 -5.74
N TYR A 499 9.42 0.52 -4.91
CA TYR A 499 9.84 1.90 -5.08
C TYR A 499 10.83 2.22 -3.96
N VAL A 500 12.02 2.68 -4.32
CA VAL A 500 13.11 2.96 -3.38
C VAL A 500 13.59 4.39 -3.61
N ASP A 501 13.46 5.21 -2.58
CA ASP A 501 13.94 6.59 -2.55
C ASP A 501 15.18 6.68 -1.65
N LEU A 502 16.23 7.36 -2.12
CA LEU A 502 17.44 7.65 -1.35
C LEU A 502 17.31 9.03 -0.68
N ILE A 503 17.21 9.06 0.65
CA ILE A 503 17.01 10.27 1.45
C ILE A 503 18.10 10.34 2.52
N GLU A 504 18.89 11.41 2.54
CA GLU A 504 19.95 11.65 3.55
C GLU A 504 21.00 10.52 3.71
N ASN A 505 21.21 9.74 2.63
CA ASN A 505 22.01 8.51 2.51
C ASN A 505 21.36 7.21 3.00
N ASP A 506 20.13 7.26 3.52
CA ASP A 506 19.34 6.06 3.83
C ASP A 506 18.37 5.72 2.70
N PHE A 507 18.21 4.43 2.42
CA PHE A 507 17.16 3.95 1.52
C PHE A 507 15.83 3.83 2.26
N THR A 508 14.80 4.49 1.73
CA THR A 508 13.42 4.31 2.17
C THR A 508 12.64 3.58 1.07
N ALA A 509 11.94 2.51 1.42
CA ALA A 509 11.24 1.67 0.44
C ALA A 509 9.74 1.55 0.71
N SER A 510 9.00 1.40 -0.39
CA SER A 510 7.60 0.98 -0.40
C SER A 510 7.35 -0.04 -1.51
N ALA A 511 6.44 -0.98 -1.29
CA ALA A 511 6.01 -1.96 -2.26
C ALA A 511 4.53 -1.72 -2.54
N ARG A 512 4.15 -1.57 -3.81
CA ARG A 512 2.77 -1.50 -4.26
C ARG A 512 2.43 -2.83 -4.91
N LEU A 513 1.46 -3.54 -4.33
CA LEU A 513 1.15 -4.91 -4.69
C LEU A 513 -0.25 -4.98 -5.30
N HIS A 514 -0.36 -5.69 -6.42
CA HIS A 514 -1.61 -5.98 -7.12
C HIS A 514 -1.68 -7.48 -7.31
N GLY A 515 -2.83 -8.12 -7.10
CA GLY A 515 -2.89 -9.58 -7.12
C GLY A 515 -4.26 -10.17 -6.83
N GLU A 516 -4.26 -11.48 -6.64
CA GLU A 516 -5.37 -12.32 -6.19
C GLU A 516 -4.93 -13.08 -4.94
N LEU A 517 -5.85 -13.32 -4.01
CA LEU A 517 -5.62 -14.15 -2.84
C LEU A 517 -6.84 -15.03 -2.50
N ASP A 518 -6.57 -16.23 -2.00
CA ASP A 518 -7.60 -17.17 -1.56
C ASP A 518 -7.73 -17.14 -0.03
N ILE A 519 -8.88 -16.69 0.48
CA ILE A 519 -9.16 -16.65 1.93
C ILE A 519 -9.94 -17.91 2.34
N SER A 520 -9.22 -18.91 2.85
CA SER A 520 -9.81 -20.12 3.42
C SER A 520 -9.88 -20.04 4.95
N ILE A 521 -11.04 -19.68 5.50
CA ILE A 521 -11.25 -19.65 6.97
C ILE A 521 -11.79 -21.00 7.43
N GLN A 522 -10.90 -21.89 7.88
CA GLN A 522 -11.32 -23.11 8.57
C GLN A 522 -11.74 -22.80 10.01
N LYS A 523 -12.94 -23.24 10.39
CA LYS A 523 -13.45 -23.12 11.75
C LYS A 523 -12.76 -24.15 12.64
N ASN A 524 -11.91 -23.68 13.54
CA ASN A 524 -11.11 -24.51 14.43
C ASN A 524 -11.94 -24.99 15.64
N ASP A 525 -12.97 -25.80 15.38
CA ASP A 525 -13.78 -26.44 16.42
C ASP A 525 -12.99 -27.62 17.03
N ASN A 526 -12.20 -27.33 18.06
CA ASN A 526 -11.60 -28.33 18.96
C ASN A 526 -12.68 -28.98 19.86
N LYS A 527 -13.68 -29.62 19.24
CA LYS A 527 -14.58 -30.60 19.87
C LYS A 527 -14.92 -31.71 18.88
N THR A 528 -14.61 -32.93 19.28
CA THR A 528 -15.36 -34.10 18.82
C THR A 528 -16.84 -33.88 19.08
N ASP A 529 -17.68 -33.92 18.04
CA ASP A 529 -18.74 -34.94 17.92
C ASP A 529 -19.54 -34.79 16.61
N ASN A 530 -19.72 -35.92 15.93
CA ASN A 530 -20.70 -36.25 14.87
C ASN A 530 -20.69 -35.49 13.53
N GLU A 531 -20.83 -36.28 12.46
CA GLU A 531 -20.85 -35.86 11.06
C GLU A 531 -22.19 -35.21 10.66
N SER A 532 -22.26 -33.88 10.72
CA SER A 532 -23.14 -33.09 9.84
C SER A 532 -22.72 -31.62 9.86
N GLU A 533 -22.54 -31.04 8.67
CA GLU A 533 -22.25 -29.60 8.40
C GLU A 533 -20.93 -29.03 8.96
N LYS A 534 -19.81 -29.42 8.32
CA LYS A 534 -18.61 -28.57 8.26
C LYS A 534 -18.88 -27.33 7.39
N SER A 535 -19.51 -26.29 7.94
CA SER A 535 -19.63 -24.99 7.27
C SER A 535 -18.30 -24.24 7.25
N SER A 536 -17.37 -24.66 6.37
CA SER A 536 -16.22 -23.85 6.01
C SER A 536 -16.67 -22.70 5.10
N LEU A 537 -16.52 -21.45 5.55
CA LEU A 537 -16.72 -20.30 4.69
C LEU A 537 -15.52 -20.19 3.73
N GLN A 538 -15.65 -20.85 2.59
CA GLN A 538 -14.68 -20.77 1.50
C GLN A 538 -15.00 -19.49 0.71
N ILE A 539 -14.28 -18.41 1.02
CA ILE A 539 -14.41 -17.15 0.32
C ILE A 539 -13.72 -17.30 -1.03
N ALA A 540 -14.41 -16.96 -2.12
CA ALA A 540 -13.88 -17.02 -3.48
C ALA A 540 -12.67 -16.08 -3.66
N ALA A 541 -11.90 -16.32 -4.73
CA ALA A 541 -10.71 -15.53 -5.07
C ALA A 541 -10.97 -14.01 -4.98
N VAL A 542 -10.12 -13.36 -4.17
CA VAL A 542 -10.21 -11.93 -3.86
C VAL A 542 -9.10 -11.20 -4.61
N SER A 543 -9.45 -10.40 -5.60
CA SER A 543 -8.50 -9.46 -6.22
C SER A 543 -8.25 -8.26 -5.32
N PHE A 544 -7.00 -7.80 -5.27
CA PHE A 544 -6.60 -6.55 -4.66
C PHE A 544 -5.71 -5.73 -5.61
N SER A 545 -5.73 -4.41 -5.45
CA SER A 545 -4.94 -3.47 -6.25
C SER A 545 -4.41 -2.33 -5.37
N ASP A 546 -3.16 -1.94 -5.62
CA ASP A 546 -2.42 -0.88 -4.90
C ASP A 546 -2.41 -1.10 -3.38
N LEU A 547 -2.17 -2.35 -2.94
CA LEU A 547 -1.86 -2.67 -1.55
C LEU A 547 -0.44 -2.16 -1.26
N ILE A 548 -0.33 -1.12 -0.45
CA ILE A 548 0.93 -0.47 -0.09
C ILE A 548 1.50 -1.13 1.17
N VAL A 549 2.72 -1.63 1.09
CA VAL A 549 3.57 -1.99 2.24
C VAL A 549 4.70 -0.97 2.30
N SER A 550 4.92 -0.32 3.45
CA SER A 550 5.88 0.80 3.57
C SER A 550 6.82 0.63 4.77
N GLN A 551 8.00 1.24 4.67
CA GLN A 551 8.94 1.40 5.78
C GLN A 551 8.65 2.61 6.67
N SER A 552 7.79 3.52 6.22
CA SER A 552 7.29 4.67 6.99
C SER A 552 5.80 4.50 7.30
N ALA A 553 5.29 5.20 8.32
CA ALA A 553 3.87 5.17 8.65
C ALA A 553 3.03 5.92 7.58
N PRO A 554 1.93 5.36 7.06
CA PRO A 554 1.34 4.06 7.41
C PRO A 554 2.09 2.87 6.79
N TYR A 555 2.52 1.91 7.63
CA TYR A 555 3.31 0.75 7.19
C TYR A 555 2.54 -0.24 6.30
N LEU A 556 1.20 -0.18 6.31
CA LEU A 556 0.31 -0.98 5.47
C LEU A 556 -0.97 -0.18 5.16
N GLY A 557 -1.45 -0.23 3.92
CA GLY A 557 -2.70 0.39 3.51
C GLY A 557 -3.07 0.13 2.05
N LEU A 558 -4.08 0.83 1.54
CA LEU A 558 -4.38 0.91 0.11
C LEU A 558 -3.99 2.31 -0.40
N GLY A 559 -3.46 2.37 -1.63
CA GLY A 559 -3.22 3.63 -2.32
C GLY A 559 -4.50 4.26 -2.88
N LEU A 560 -4.34 5.42 -3.52
CA LEU A 560 -5.47 6.20 -4.02
C LEU A 560 -6.14 5.50 -5.22
N GLY A 561 -7.34 4.96 -5.00
CA GLY A 561 -8.03 4.11 -5.99
C GLY A 561 -7.67 2.63 -5.91
N GLY A 562 -6.87 2.22 -4.91
CA GLY A 562 -6.71 0.82 -4.53
C GLY A 562 -8.02 0.20 -4.07
N TYR A 563 -8.18 -1.11 -4.25
CA TYR A 563 -9.42 -1.83 -3.94
C TYR A 563 -9.16 -3.27 -3.48
N VAL A 564 -10.16 -3.86 -2.86
CA VAL A 564 -10.26 -5.31 -2.59
C VAL A 564 -11.66 -5.76 -3.00
N ARG A 565 -11.78 -6.75 -3.89
CA ARG A 565 -13.06 -7.20 -4.48
C ARG A 565 -13.08 -8.72 -4.69
N PHE A 566 -14.27 -9.30 -4.81
CA PHE A 566 -14.41 -10.65 -5.37
C PHE A 566 -14.36 -10.59 -6.89
N ASP A 567 -13.63 -11.51 -7.54
CA ASP A 567 -13.64 -11.60 -9.02
C ASP A 567 -14.82 -12.43 -9.57
N SER A 568 -15.47 -13.21 -8.71
CA SER A 568 -16.80 -13.78 -8.94
C SER A 568 -17.61 -13.67 -7.65
N LEU A 569 -18.89 -13.30 -7.72
CA LEU A 569 -19.73 -13.11 -6.53
C LEU A 569 -19.95 -14.47 -5.83
N PRO A 570 -19.37 -14.73 -4.65
CA PRO A 570 -19.63 -15.99 -3.94
C PRO A 570 -21.08 -16.04 -3.47
N LEU A 571 -21.63 -17.24 -3.35
CA LEU A 571 -22.99 -17.45 -2.84
C LEU A 571 -22.96 -17.78 -1.34
N LEU A 572 -23.74 -17.06 -0.54
CA LEU A 572 -24.09 -17.42 0.84
C LEU A 572 -25.55 -17.87 0.86
N ASN A 573 -25.80 -19.15 1.14
CA ASN A 573 -27.16 -19.74 1.11
C ASN A 573 -27.91 -19.43 -0.21
N ASN A 574 -27.21 -19.56 -1.35
CA ASN A 574 -27.65 -19.23 -2.71
C ASN A 574 -27.89 -17.72 -3.00
N SER A 575 -27.67 -16.81 -2.06
CA SER A 575 -27.67 -15.36 -2.28
C SER A 575 -26.26 -14.85 -2.66
N PRO A 576 -26.09 -14.05 -3.73
CA PRO A 576 -24.79 -13.50 -4.09
C PRO A 576 -24.31 -12.45 -3.07
N ILE A 577 -23.05 -12.54 -2.69
CA ILE A 577 -22.34 -11.58 -1.84
C ILE A 577 -21.46 -10.67 -2.71
N GLN A 578 -21.50 -9.37 -2.45
CA GLN A 578 -20.55 -8.39 -3.01
C GLN A 578 -19.79 -7.68 -1.89
N ILE A 579 -18.54 -7.28 -2.15
CA ILE A 579 -17.85 -6.30 -1.30
C ILE A 579 -18.33 -4.91 -1.73
N TYR A 580 -19.13 -4.25 -0.90
CA TYR A 580 -19.57 -2.88 -1.13
C TYR A 580 -18.42 -1.89 -0.89
N ASN A 581 -17.61 -2.12 0.15
CA ASN A 581 -16.38 -1.37 0.40
C ASN A 581 -15.36 -2.21 1.20
N ALA A 582 -14.07 -1.90 1.04
CA ALA A 582 -12.98 -2.48 1.82
C ALA A 582 -11.91 -1.43 2.18
N ASP A 583 -11.76 -1.13 3.46
CA ASP A 583 -10.85 -0.10 3.98
C ASP A 583 -9.78 -0.68 4.90
N PHE A 584 -8.53 -0.22 4.76
CA PHE A 584 -7.49 -0.42 5.79
C PHE A 584 -7.57 0.71 6.83
N LEU A 585 -7.80 0.32 8.07
CA LEU A 585 -7.78 1.21 9.24
C LEU A 585 -6.56 0.88 10.11
N HIS A 586 -6.03 1.87 10.82
CA HIS A 586 -5.01 1.69 11.86
C HIS A 586 -5.42 2.40 13.15
N SER A 587 -4.98 1.88 14.29
CA SER A 587 -5.26 2.42 15.62
C SER A 587 -3.99 2.35 16.47
N GLY A 588 -3.40 3.52 16.75
CA GLY A 588 -2.04 3.60 17.30
C GLY A 588 -0.99 3.11 16.29
N GLU A 589 0.18 2.71 16.79
CA GLU A 589 1.33 2.34 15.93
C GLU A 589 1.27 0.89 15.39
N ASN A 590 0.59 -0.02 16.11
CA ASN A 590 0.70 -1.47 15.89
C ASN A 590 -0.63 -2.21 15.61
N GLU A 591 -1.82 -1.70 15.94
CA GLU A 591 -3.10 -2.36 15.62
C GLU A 591 -3.62 -1.87 14.26
N TYR A 592 -3.83 -2.80 13.33
CA TYR A 592 -4.33 -2.55 11.98
C TYR A 592 -5.56 -3.42 11.71
N ALA A 593 -6.45 -2.99 10.82
CA ALA A 593 -7.66 -3.73 10.48
C ALA A 593 -8.08 -3.52 9.03
N LEU A 594 -8.19 -4.60 8.26
CA LEU A 594 -8.88 -4.61 6.98
C LEU A 594 -10.38 -4.79 7.25
N SER A 595 -11.16 -3.74 6.99
CA SER A 595 -12.60 -3.67 7.24
C SER A 595 -13.37 -3.84 5.94
N PHE A 596 -14.32 -4.77 5.92
CA PHE A 596 -15.20 -5.04 4.79
C PHE A 596 -16.63 -4.65 5.12
N ILE A 597 -17.32 -4.07 4.15
CA ILE A 597 -18.78 -4.02 4.09
C ILE A 597 -19.20 -5.02 3.01
N LEU A 598 -19.87 -6.09 3.41
CA LEU A 598 -20.42 -7.10 2.52
C LEU A 598 -21.91 -6.85 2.35
N ASP A 599 -22.41 -6.83 1.12
CA ASP A 599 -23.86 -6.87 0.86
C ASP A 599 -24.23 -8.24 0.30
N VAL A 600 -25.25 -8.85 0.88
CA VAL A 600 -25.84 -10.13 0.45
C VAL A 600 -27.19 -9.84 -0.17
N SER A 601 -27.35 -10.08 -1.47
CA SER A 601 -28.63 -9.83 -2.16
C SER A 601 -29.61 -10.97 -1.88
N VAL A 602 -30.72 -10.67 -1.21
CA VAL A 602 -31.74 -11.66 -0.81
C VAL A 602 -32.99 -11.62 -1.70
N MET A 603 -33.12 -10.61 -2.56
CA MET A 603 -34.16 -10.50 -3.59
C MET A 603 -33.57 -9.84 -4.85
N ASP A 604 -34.09 -10.20 -6.02
CA ASP A 604 -33.71 -9.58 -7.29
C ASP A 604 -34.15 -8.10 -7.34
N ALA A 605 -33.42 -7.29 -8.12
CA ALA A 605 -33.66 -5.85 -8.22
C ALA A 605 -35.03 -5.52 -8.83
N ASP A 606 -35.50 -6.35 -9.78
CA ASP A 606 -36.79 -6.18 -10.46
C ASP A 606 -37.99 -6.48 -9.53
N ASP A 607 -37.80 -7.33 -8.51
CA ASP A 607 -38.79 -7.63 -7.45
C ASP A 607 -38.75 -6.61 -6.29
N GLY A 608 -38.16 -5.43 -6.51
CA GLY A 608 -38.04 -4.32 -5.56
C GLY A 608 -36.69 -4.22 -4.86
N GLY A 609 -35.88 -5.29 -4.89
CA GLY A 609 -34.53 -5.33 -4.31
C GLY A 609 -34.51 -5.49 -2.79
N GLY A 610 -33.68 -6.43 -2.32
CA GLY A 610 -33.47 -6.66 -0.89
C GLY A 610 -32.04 -7.08 -0.61
N SER A 611 -31.40 -6.44 0.37
CA SER A 611 -30.04 -6.79 0.80
C SER A 611 -29.91 -6.90 2.32
N CYS A 612 -28.98 -7.77 2.74
CA CYS A 612 -28.47 -7.85 4.10
C CYS A 612 -27.00 -7.39 4.11
N THR A 613 -26.69 -6.35 4.87
CA THR A 613 -25.35 -5.75 4.93
C THR A 613 -24.58 -6.27 6.15
N GLY A 614 -23.39 -6.84 5.97
CA GLY A 614 -22.50 -7.30 7.03
C GLY A 614 -21.20 -6.50 7.07
N GLY A 615 -21.00 -5.72 8.13
CA GLY A 615 -19.72 -5.07 8.42
C GLY A 615 -18.82 -5.95 9.29
N THR A 616 -17.62 -6.28 8.81
CA THR A 616 -16.63 -7.10 9.54
C THR A 616 -15.21 -6.55 9.37
N SER A 617 -14.30 -6.89 10.27
CA SER A 617 -12.88 -6.55 10.18
C SER A 617 -11.99 -7.74 10.49
N ILE A 618 -10.99 -7.98 9.64
CA ILE A 618 -9.81 -8.77 9.98
C ILE A 618 -8.85 -7.83 10.69
N VAL A 619 -8.63 -8.04 11.99
CA VAL A 619 -7.70 -7.25 12.80
C VAL A 619 -6.39 -8.01 12.94
N PHE A 620 -5.28 -7.30 12.76
CA PHE A 620 -3.93 -7.82 12.82
C PHE A 620 -2.98 -6.83 13.51
N GLU A 621 -1.96 -7.38 14.15
CA GLU A 621 -0.97 -6.63 14.94
C GLU A 621 0.39 -6.67 14.25
N ARG A 622 1.09 -5.53 14.25
CA ARG A 622 2.48 -5.43 13.80
C ARG A 622 3.41 -5.76 14.97
N SER A 623 4.13 -6.86 14.86
CA SER A 623 5.08 -7.32 15.89
C SER A 623 6.13 -6.26 16.23
N ALA A 624 6.37 -6.04 17.52
CA ALA A 624 7.42 -5.13 17.97
C ALA A 624 8.84 -5.64 17.63
N GLU A 625 9.01 -6.96 17.53
CA GLU A 625 10.31 -7.63 17.36
C GLU A 625 10.75 -7.68 15.90
N ASN A 626 10.03 -8.43 15.05
CA ASN A 626 10.37 -8.64 13.64
C ASN A 626 9.55 -7.77 12.65
N LYS A 627 8.75 -6.82 13.15
CA LYS A 627 7.89 -5.91 12.38
C LYS A 627 6.86 -6.56 11.45
N ARG A 628 6.71 -7.90 11.46
CA ARG A 628 5.72 -8.63 10.65
C ARG A 628 4.30 -8.42 11.15
N PHE A 629 3.33 -8.49 10.24
CA PHE A 629 1.90 -8.44 10.55
C PHE A 629 1.34 -9.83 10.87
N GLN A 630 0.64 -9.97 11.99
CA GLN A 630 0.04 -11.23 12.43
C GLN A 630 -1.45 -11.09 12.68
N PHE A 631 -2.25 -12.06 12.23
CA PHE A 631 -3.70 -12.09 12.48
C PHE A 631 -4.00 -12.17 13.98
N THR A 632 -4.86 -11.26 14.47
CA THR A 632 -5.29 -11.20 15.88
C THR A 632 -6.70 -11.75 16.05
N LYS A 633 -7.69 -11.20 15.34
CA LYS A 633 -9.12 -11.51 15.55
C LYS A 633 -9.98 -11.13 14.34
N LEU A 634 -11.11 -11.81 14.17
CA LEU A 634 -12.24 -11.28 13.39
C LEU A 634 -13.12 -10.44 14.31
N GLN A 635 -13.55 -9.26 13.86
CA GLN A 635 -14.40 -8.34 14.60
C GLN A 635 -15.62 -7.91 13.77
N TYR A 636 -16.80 -8.34 14.20
CA TYR A 636 -18.07 -7.86 13.66
C TYR A 636 -18.29 -6.38 14.04
N LYS A 637 -18.69 -5.56 13.07
CA LYS A 637 -18.91 -4.11 13.22
C LYS A 637 -20.34 -3.66 12.95
N LEU A 638 -21.08 -4.34 12.06
CA LEU A 638 -22.45 -3.98 11.71
C LEU A 638 -23.18 -5.19 11.14
N MET A 639 -24.48 -5.31 11.42
CA MET A 639 -25.41 -6.14 10.66
C MET A 639 -26.59 -5.26 10.27
N GLY A 640 -26.97 -5.24 9.00
CA GLY A 640 -28.01 -4.39 8.45
C GLY A 640 -28.95 -5.17 7.53
N ILE A 641 -30.15 -4.64 7.35
CA ILE A 641 -31.14 -5.13 6.40
C ILE A 641 -31.72 -3.92 5.67
N SER A 642 -31.92 -4.04 4.36
CA SER A 642 -32.53 -3.03 3.50
C SER A 642 -33.40 -3.73 2.48
N LEU A 643 -34.71 -3.74 2.72
CA LEU A 643 -35.72 -4.26 1.81
C LEU A 643 -36.49 -3.09 1.19
N HIS A 644 -36.66 -3.10 -0.11
CA HIS A 644 -37.48 -2.14 -0.85
C HIS A 644 -38.53 -2.88 -1.68
N PHE A 645 -39.71 -2.29 -1.81
CA PHE A 645 -40.87 -2.89 -2.48
C PHE A 645 -41.51 -1.86 -3.44
N GLY A 646 -40.68 -0.98 -4.03
CA GLY A 646 -41.15 0.18 -4.79
C GLY A 646 -42.07 1.08 -3.96
N ASP A 647 -43.16 1.56 -4.57
CA ASP A 647 -44.16 2.39 -3.88
C ASP A 647 -44.97 1.63 -2.81
N ALA A 648 -44.85 0.31 -2.68
CA ALA A 648 -45.51 -0.44 -1.61
C ALA A 648 -44.86 -0.20 -0.24
N GLY A 649 -43.53 0.02 -0.18
CA GLY A 649 -42.83 0.32 1.06
C GLY A 649 -41.33 0.04 1.05
N PHE A 650 -40.69 0.31 2.18
CA PHE A 650 -39.33 -0.10 2.51
C PHE A 650 -39.22 -0.50 3.99
N ILE A 651 -38.26 -1.36 4.31
CA ILE A 651 -37.84 -1.67 5.68
C ILE A 651 -36.31 -1.64 5.72
N GLN A 652 -35.75 -0.74 6.54
CA GLN A 652 -34.32 -0.56 6.70
C GLN A 652 -33.94 -0.57 8.17
N GLY A 653 -32.89 -1.30 8.53
CA GLY A 653 -32.42 -1.33 9.90
C GLY A 653 -30.98 -1.78 10.02
N TYR A 654 -30.37 -1.52 11.17
CA TYR A 654 -29.05 -2.03 11.50
C TYR A 654 -28.90 -2.31 12.99
N ILE A 655 -27.94 -3.17 13.32
CA ILE A 655 -27.47 -3.48 14.67
C ILE A 655 -25.95 -3.27 14.67
N ILE A 656 -25.48 -2.42 15.57
CA ILE A 656 -24.06 -2.16 15.82
C ILE A 656 -23.68 -2.62 17.23
N PRO A 657 -22.57 -3.37 17.41
CA PRO A 657 -21.98 -3.59 18.72
C PRO A 657 -21.31 -2.31 19.23
N PHE A 658 -21.23 -2.15 20.55
CA PHE A 658 -20.47 -1.08 21.19
C PHE A 658 -19.71 -1.60 22.42
N ASP A 659 -18.62 -0.92 22.76
CA ASP A 659 -17.93 -1.00 24.05
C ASP A 659 -17.55 0.42 24.47
N ASN A 660 -18.08 0.90 25.60
CA ASN A 660 -17.73 2.21 26.15
C ASN A 660 -17.86 2.26 27.68
N GLY A 661 -17.40 3.35 28.31
CA GLY A 661 -17.38 3.46 29.78
C GLY A 661 -18.75 3.56 30.45
N GLU A 662 -19.75 4.17 29.79
CA GLU A 662 -21.07 4.46 30.35
C GLU A 662 -22.03 3.26 30.23
N TYR A 663 -21.95 2.54 29.11
CA TYR A 663 -22.83 1.42 28.78
C TYR A 663 -22.15 0.05 28.93
N GLY A 664 -20.82 -0.01 29.02
CA GLY A 664 -20.07 -1.26 28.89
C GLY A 664 -20.20 -1.86 27.49
N LYS A 665 -20.37 -3.18 27.41
CA LYS A 665 -20.50 -3.93 26.15
C LYS A 665 -21.96 -4.20 25.81
N GLY A 666 -22.33 -4.04 24.55
CA GLY A 666 -23.71 -4.27 24.11
C GLY A 666 -23.93 -4.07 22.62
N TYR A 667 -25.20 -3.98 22.23
CA TYR A 667 -25.67 -3.76 20.88
C TYR A 667 -26.72 -2.65 20.86
N LYS A 668 -26.64 -1.76 19.86
CA LYS A 668 -27.67 -0.78 19.54
C LYS A 668 -28.26 -1.12 18.17
N GLY A 669 -29.56 -1.28 18.10
CA GLY A 669 -30.31 -1.48 16.87
C GLY A 669 -31.21 -0.29 16.54
N THR A 670 -31.41 -0.03 15.26
CA THR A 670 -32.47 0.87 14.75
C THR A 670 -33.21 0.18 13.60
N LEU A 671 -34.49 0.51 13.44
CA LEU A 671 -35.34 0.08 12.35
C LEU A 671 -36.18 1.27 11.90
N ALA A 672 -36.32 1.46 10.60
CA ALA A 672 -37.19 2.42 9.96
C ALA A 672 -37.97 1.70 8.84
N GLY A 673 -39.16 2.18 8.55
CA GLY A 673 -39.91 1.71 7.40
C GLY A 673 -40.96 2.72 6.96
N GLY A 674 -41.22 2.75 5.67
CA GLY A 674 -42.31 3.48 5.06
C GLY A 674 -43.21 2.49 4.33
N PHE A 675 -44.52 2.69 4.35
CA PHE A 675 -45.47 1.86 3.63
C PHE A 675 -46.47 2.73 2.88
N GLN A 676 -46.75 2.33 1.64
CA GLN A 676 -47.58 3.02 0.65
C GLN A 676 -47.08 4.44 0.34
N ARG A 677 -46.50 4.65 -0.84
CA ARG A 677 -46.04 5.96 -1.30
C ARG A 677 -47.13 6.69 -2.07
N LYS A 678 -47.32 7.98 -1.81
CA LYS A 678 -48.26 8.85 -2.53
C LYS A 678 -47.74 10.28 -2.53
N ASP A 679 -47.76 10.93 -3.70
CA ASP A 679 -47.25 12.30 -3.90
C ASP A 679 -45.79 12.53 -3.42
N GLY A 680 -45.02 11.45 -3.33
CA GLY A 680 -43.63 11.43 -2.84
C GLY A 680 -43.46 11.16 -1.34
N GLU A 681 -44.54 11.14 -0.56
CA GLU A 681 -44.55 10.89 0.89
C GLU A 681 -45.00 9.46 1.23
N TRP A 682 -44.57 8.93 2.38
CA TRP A 682 -44.99 7.63 2.89
C TRP A 682 -46.24 7.79 3.77
N LEU A 683 -47.31 7.03 3.45
CA LEU A 683 -48.60 7.15 4.13
C LEU A 683 -48.58 6.55 5.54
N ILE A 684 -47.69 5.60 5.80
CA ILE A 684 -47.38 5.07 7.13
C ILE A 684 -45.87 5.07 7.31
N SER A 685 -45.39 5.68 8.39
CA SER A 685 -43.98 5.71 8.77
C SER A 685 -43.78 5.00 10.12
N LEU A 686 -42.84 4.07 10.16
CA LEU A 686 -42.38 3.35 11.35
C LEU A 686 -40.95 3.80 11.69
N SER A 687 -40.69 4.07 12.97
CA SER A 687 -39.32 4.10 13.50
C SER A 687 -39.23 3.31 14.81
N ALA A 688 -38.13 2.62 15.04
CA ALA A 688 -37.83 1.91 16.28
C ALA A 688 -36.34 1.96 16.60
N THR A 689 -36.01 1.93 17.88
CA THR A 689 -34.64 1.86 18.41
C THR A 689 -34.60 0.91 19.59
N ALA A 690 -33.56 0.09 19.65
CA ALA A 690 -33.31 -0.83 20.75
C ALA A 690 -31.85 -0.76 21.21
N ILE A 691 -31.61 -0.95 22.51
CA ILE A 691 -30.27 -1.01 23.11
C ILE A 691 -30.29 -2.17 24.11
N PHE A 692 -29.31 -3.06 24.05
CA PHE A 692 -29.15 -4.17 25.00
C PHE A 692 -27.68 -4.23 25.41
N GLY A 693 -27.38 -4.43 26.69
CA GLY A 693 -25.98 -4.54 27.08
C GLY A 693 -25.74 -4.86 28.55
N ARG A 694 -24.46 -4.77 28.91
CA ARG A 694 -23.94 -5.04 30.25
C ARG A 694 -22.84 -4.06 30.62
N THR A 695 -23.00 -3.35 31.73
CA THR A 695 -21.98 -2.44 32.25
C THR A 695 -20.73 -3.22 32.70
N ARG A 696 -19.61 -2.52 32.92
CA ARG A 696 -18.38 -3.10 33.48
C ARG A 696 -18.59 -3.68 34.89
N GLU A 697 -19.55 -3.15 35.62
CA GLU A 697 -20.03 -3.63 36.94
C GLU A 697 -21.06 -4.78 36.81
N ASN A 698 -21.11 -5.45 35.66
CA ASN A 698 -21.97 -6.60 35.36
C ASN A 698 -23.50 -6.35 35.34
N LEU A 699 -23.97 -5.11 35.47
CA LEU A 699 -25.39 -4.74 35.39
C LEU A 699 -25.92 -4.97 33.97
N LYS A 700 -26.85 -5.91 33.80
CA LYS A 700 -27.59 -6.10 32.54
C LYS A 700 -28.70 -5.06 32.44
N TYR A 701 -28.89 -4.47 31.27
CA TYR A 701 -29.93 -3.48 30.98
C TYR A 701 -30.44 -3.64 29.54
N TRP A 702 -31.62 -3.08 29.26
CA TRP A 702 -32.13 -2.94 27.90
C TRP A 702 -33.09 -1.75 27.77
N TYR A 703 -33.27 -1.28 26.54
CA TYR A 703 -34.18 -0.20 26.14
C TYR A 703 -34.77 -0.55 24.77
N PHE A 704 -36.05 -0.27 24.59
CA PHE A 704 -36.78 -0.35 23.32
C PHE A 704 -37.76 0.81 23.24
N ASP A 705 -37.88 1.43 22.07
CA ASP A 705 -38.83 2.52 21.79
C ASP A 705 -39.18 2.50 20.31
N ALA A 706 -40.48 2.57 20.00
CA ALA A 706 -41.00 2.53 18.64
C ALA A 706 -42.18 3.47 18.46
N PHE A 707 -42.31 4.05 17.27
CA PHE A 707 -43.37 4.99 16.93
C PHE A 707 -43.84 4.76 15.49
N VAL A 708 -45.16 4.72 15.30
CA VAL A 708 -45.84 4.60 14.00
C VAL A 708 -46.74 5.81 13.81
N SER A 709 -46.67 6.45 12.66
CA SER A 709 -47.51 7.59 12.28
C SER A 709 -48.09 7.43 10.88
N SER A 710 -49.22 8.06 10.61
CA SER A 710 -49.83 8.14 9.28
C SER A 710 -50.29 9.56 8.94
N SER A 711 -50.35 9.84 7.64
CA SER A 711 -50.94 11.05 7.06
C SER A 711 -52.38 10.86 6.59
N GLU A 712 -52.89 9.63 6.48
CA GLU A 712 -54.23 9.32 5.92
C GLU A 712 -55.22 8.82 6.98
N TRP A 713 -54.80 7.95 7.91
CA TRP A 713 -55.67 7.55 9.03
C TRP A 713 -55.48 8.45 10.24
N SER A 714 -56.58 8.81 10.89
CA SER A 714 -56.55 9.47 12.20
C SER A 714 -57.78 9.12 13.03
N VAL A 715 -57.60 9.04 14.35
CA VAL A 715 -58.65 8.71 15.32
C VAL A 715 -59.06 9.98 16.08
N PRO A 716 -60.32 10.43 16.03
CA PRO A 716 -60.74 11.66 16.72
C PRO A 716 -60.62 11.50 18.24
N LEU A 717 -59.76 12.33 18.87
CA LEU A 717 -59.64 12.43 20.33
C LEU A 717 -60.63 13.44 20.89
N ILE A 718 -60.75 14.59 20.21
CA ILE A 718 -61.75 15.62 20.47
C ILE A 718 -62.45 15.90 19.14
N PRO A 719 -63.71 15.46 18.96
CA PRO A 719 -64.42 15.60 17.69
C PRO A 719 -64.38 17.02 17.13
N LYS A 720 -64.04 17.15 15.85
CA LYS A 720 -63.87 18.42 15.10
C LYS A 720 -62.70 19.32 15.55
N VAL A 721 -61.88 18.90 16.51
CA VAL A 721 -60.77 19.72 17.05
C VAL A 721 -59.42 19.01 16.91
N LEU A 722 -59.29 17.79 17.41
CA LEU A 722 -58.01 17.09 17.58
C LEU A 722 -58.14 15.60 17.30
N ASN A 723 -57.26 15.06 16.46
CA ASN A 723 -57.17 13.65 16.13
C ASN A 723 -55.79 13.10 16.52
N ALA A 724 -55.72 11.81 16.83
CA ALA A 724 -54.48 11.04 16.89
C ALA A 724 -54.15 10.48 15.51
N ASN A 725 -52.96 10.77 14.98
CA ASN A 725 -52.47 10.25 13.70
C ASN A 725 -51.20 9.38 13.86
N GLY A 726 -50.83 9.06 15.10
CA GLY A 726 -49.74 8.13 15.37
C GLY A 726 -49.82 7.58 16.78
N PHE A 727 -49.19 6.42 16.99
CA PHE A 727 -49.04 5.80 18.30
C PHE A 727 -47.65 5.21 18.42
N GLY A 728 -47.17 5.12 19.65
CA GLY A 728 -45.91 4.46 19.94
C GLY A 728 -45.67 4.35 21.43
N GLY A 729 -44.46 3.97 21.76
CA GLY A 729 -44.05 3.73 23.12
C GLY A 729 -42.83 2.86 23.20
N GLY A 730 -42.36 2.68 24.42
CA GLY A 730 -41.14 1.97 24.72
C GLY A 730 -41.19 1.33 26.09
N ALA A 731 -40.21 0.48 26.35
CA ALA A 731 -39.96 -0.07 27.65
C ALA A 731 -38.45 -0.17 27.87
N TYR A 732 -38.02 -0.14 29.13
CA TYR A 732 -36.62 -0.26 29.47
C TYR A 732 -36.40 -0.89 30.85
N TYR A 733 -35.31 -1.62 31.00
CA TYR A 733 -34.93 -2.32 32.21
C TYR A 733 -33.54 -1.86 32.66
N HIS A 734 -33.40 -1.53 33.95
CA HIS A 734 -32.16 -0.99 34.53
C HIS A 734 -31.61 0.24 33.78
N MET A 735 -32.49 1.14 33.34
CA MET A 735 -32.16 2.39 32.63
C MET A 735 -32.88 3.58 33.27
N LYS A 736 -32.40 4.80 33.00
CA LYS A 736 -33.08 6.06 33.31
C LYS A 736 -32.83 7.09 32.21
N MET A 737 -33.71 8.07 32.08
CA MET A 737 -33.44 9.27 31.27
C MET A 737 -32.22 10.01 31.85
N ALA A 738 -31.23 10.33 31.02
CA ALA A 738 -29.91 10.80 31.46
C ALA A 738 -29.89 12.26 31.95
N GLN A 739 -30.84 13.06 31.48
CA GLN A 739 -31.04 14.46 31.85
C GLN A 739 -32.52 14.71 32.08
N VAL A 740 -32.85 15.76 32.84
CA VAL A 740 -34.24 16.22 32.95
C VAL A 740 -34.64 16.85 31.62
N LEU A 741 -35.66 16.28 30.97
CA LEU A 741 -36.21 16.82 29.75
C LEU A 741 -36.79 18.24 29.98
N THR A 742 -36.51 19.15 29.06
CA THR A 742 -36.99 20.55 29.15
C THR A 742 -37.84 20.92 27.93
N PRO A 743 -38.81 21.86 28.07
CA PRO A 743 -39.56 22.39 26.93
C PRO A 743 -38.67 22.91 25.79
N ALA A 744 -37.57 23.61 26.11
CA ALA A 744 -36.59 24.08 25.14
C ALA A 744 -35.98 22.96 24.27
N GLN A 745 -35.69 21.79 24.86
CA GLN A 745 -35.20 20.63 24.10
C GLN A 745 -36.28 20.06 23.17
N LEU A 746 -37.54 20.04 23.62
CA LEU A 746 -38.67 19.63 22.79
C LEU A 746 -38.96 20.60 21.64
N LEU A 747 -38.72 21.90 21.82
CA LEU A 747 -38.92 22.92 20.79
C LEU A 747 -37.82 22.97 19.73
N GLN A 748 -36.67 22.32 19.98
CA GLN A 748 -35.53 22.26 19.04
C GLN A 748 -35.61 21.11 18.02
N ASP A 749 -36.44 20.09 18.24
CA ASP A 749 -36.58 18.97 17.31
C ASP A 749 -37.24 19.43 15.99
N PRO A 750 -36.75 19.01 14.80
CA PRO A 750 -37.28 19.46 13.51
C PRO A 750 -38.63 18.85 13.08
N ASN A 751 -39.07 17.68 13.60
CA ASN A 751 -40.32 17.03 13.17
C ASN A 751 -41.42 17.13 14.25
N PRO A 752 -42.46 17.98 14.10
CA PRO A 752 -43.47 18.20 15.13
C PRO A 752 -44.34 16.98 15.46
N ASN A 753 -44.44 15.98 14.57
CA ASN A 753 -45.38 14.86 14.65
C ASN A 753 -44.87 13.61 15.38
N LYS A 754 -43.59 13.53 15.72
CA LYS A 754 -43.02 12.36 16.40
C LYS A 754 -42.29 12.77 17.69
N PRO A 755 -42.36 11.94 18.76
CA PRO A 755 -41.50 12.10 19.92
C PRO A 755 -40.02 12.08 19.49
N PRO A 756 -39.14 12.87 20.14
CA PRO A 756 -37.72 12.88 19.80
C PRO A 756 -37.09 11.50 20.05
N SER A 757 -36.64 10.86 18.98
CA SER A 757 -35.95 9.55 19.03
C SER A 757 -34.51 9.65 19.59
N GLY A 758 -34.09 10.85 20.03
CA GLY A 758 -32.76 11.16 20.55
C GLY A 758 -32.67 11.35 22.07
N ILE A 759 -33.74 11.09 22.84
CA ILE A 759 -33.66 11.14 24.31
C ILE A 759 -32.63 10.10 24.80
N LYS A 760 -31.60 10.56 25.53
CA LYS A 760 -30.53 9.69 26.03
C LYS A 760 -31.01 8.92 27.28
N TYR A 761 -30.96 7.59 27.23
CA TYR A 761 -31.19 6.70 28.38
C TYR A 761 -29.90 6.00 28.78
N VAL A 762 -29.54 6.06 30.06
CA VAL A 762 -28.30 5.50 30.62
C VAL A 762 -28.60 4.42 31.67
N PRO A 763 -27.70 3.45 31.89
CA PRO A 763 -27.91 2.42 32.90
C PRO A 763 -28.14 2.99 34.31
N ASP A 764 -29.11 2.44 35.04
CA ASP A 764 -29.44 2.80 36.43
C ASP A 764 -29.93 1.57 37.20
N ALA A 765 -29.09 1.07 38.13
CA ALA A 765 -29.48 -0.04 39.02
C ALA A 765 -30.61 0.34 40.01
N GLY A 766 -30.95 1.63 40.11
CA GLY A 766 -32.08 2.14 40.90
C GLY A 766 -33.44 1.98 40.22
N THR A 767 -33.50 1.78 38.90
CA THR A 767 -34.72 1.48 38.15
C THR A 767 -34.83 -0.03 37.94
N SER A 768 -35.99 -0.64 38.17
CA SER A 768 -36.26 -2.00 37.68
C SER A 768 -36.71 -1.94 36.22
N LEU A 769 -37.91 -1.40 35.99
CA LEU A 769 -38.61 -1.35 34.71
C LEU A 769 -39.21 0.03 34.49
N GLY A 770 -39.19 0.52 33.26
CA GLY A 770 -39.90 1.73 32.83
C GLY A 770 -40.68 1.50 31.55
N PHE A 771 -41.72 2.30 31.37
CA PHE A 771 -42.65 2.27 30.24
C PHE A 771 -42.87 3.68 29.71
N LYS A 772 -43.03 3.78 28.40
CA LYS A 772 -43.34 5.01 27.66
C LYS A 772 -44.51 4.71 26.74
N ALA A 773 -45.47 5.62 26.65
CA ALA A 773 -46.56 5.57 25.67
C ALA A 773 -46.74 6.95 25.05
N SER A 774 -46.80 7.00 23.72
CA SER A 774 -46.80 8.23 22.93
C SER A 774 -47.92 8.23 21.90
N VAL A 775 -48.49 9.40 21.65
CA VAL A 775 -49.52 9.64 20.63
C VAL A 775 -49.10 10.83 19.76
N GLY A 776 -49.15 10.65 18.44
CA GLY A 776 -49.02 11.72 17.44
C GLY A 776 -50.36 12.43 17.30
N LEU A 777 -50.34 13.75 17.20
CA LEU A 777 -51.52 14.61 17.25
C LEU A 777 -51.60 15.48 15.99
N THR A 778 -52.78 15.55 15.37
CA THR A 778 -53.07 16.46 14.25
C THR A 778 -54.41 17.18 14.43
N GLY A 779 -54.51 18.40 13.91
CA GLY A 779 -55.75 19.14 13.80
C GLY A 779 -56.55 18.76 12.55
N VAL A 780 -57.87 18.96 12.57
CA VAL A 780 -58.82 18.53 11.52
C VAL A 780 -58.58 19.17 10.13
N HIS A 781 -57.73 20.19 10.04
CA HIS A 781 -57.37 20.89 8.80
C HIS A 781 -55.85 20.99 8.62
N ASP A 782 -55.06 20.08 9.22
CA ASP A 782 -53.58 20.09 9.26
C ASP A 782 -52.92 21.36 9.86
N ASN A 783 -53.73 22.28 10.40
CA ASN A 783 -53.31 23.54 11.02
C ASN A 783 -52.65 23.39 12.40
N PHE A 784 -52.64 22.17 12.95
CA PHE A 784 -51.98 21.81 14.21
C PHE A 784 -51.28 20.47 14.04
N LEU A 785 -50.04 20.36 14.48
CA LEU A 785 -49.22 19.16 14.47
C LEU A 785 -48.52 19.01 15.83
N GLY A 786 -48.38 17.82 16.38
CA GLY A 786 -47.77 17.63 17.68
C GLY A 786 -47.63 16.18 18.14
N PHE A 787 -47.20 16.00 19.38
CA PHE A 787 -47.27 14.72 20.07
C PHE A 787 -47.42 14.91 21.59
N ALA A 788 -47.94 13.90 22.26
CA ALA A 788 -47.94 13.78 23.72
C ALA A 788 -47.39 12.41 24.14
N THR A 789 -46.66 12.37 25.26
CA THR A 789 -46.05 11.17 25.83
C THR A 789 -46.28 11.12 27.34
N ILE A 790 -46.62 9.93 27.85
CA ILE A 790 -46.51 9.57 29.26
C ILE A 790 -45.36 8.59 29.42
N GLU A 791 -44.57 8.77 30.48
CA GLU A 791 -43.50 7.86 30.87
C GLU A 791 -43.60 7.55 32.37
N MET A 792 -43.38 6.30 32.75
CA MET A 792 -43.48 5.82 34.14
C MET A 792 -42.35 4.84 34.43
N ALA A 793 -41.62 5.04 35.52
CA ALA A 793 -40.50 4.18 35.90
C ALA A 793 -40.65 3.67 37.34
N PHE A 794 -40.38 2.38 37.53
CA PHE A 794 -40.41 1.69 38.82
C PHE A 794 -38.99 1.55 39.38
N THR A 795 -38.86 1.68 40.70
CA THR A 795 -37.61 1.46 41.42
C THR A 795 -37.21 -0.02 41.42
N SER A 796 -35.95 -0.33 41.71
CA SER A 796 -35.47 -1.71 41.90
C SER A 796 -36.17 -2.48 43.04
N LYS A 797 -36.90 -1.78 43.93
CA LYS A 797 -37.76 -2.34 44.98
C LYS A 797 -39.23 -2.50 44.57
N GLY A 798 -39.59 -2.24 43.30
CA GLY A 798 -40.94 -2.37 42.77
C GLY A 798 -41.89 -1.19 43.04
N GLY A 799 -41.53 -0.24 43.91
CA GLY A 799 -42.29 0.99 44.12
C GLY A 799 -42.16 1.96 42.93
N LEU A 800 -43.19 2.77 42.66
CA LEU A 800 -43.15 3.81 41.63
C LEU A 800 -42.01 4.82 41.92
N GLY A 801 -41.18 5.12 40.92
CA GLY A 801 -40.01 5.99 41.04
C GLY A 801 -40.26 7.40 40.49
N TYR A 802 -40.77 7.50 39.27
CA TYR A 802 -41.30 8.75 38.71
C TYR A 802 -42.39 8.51 37.64
N VAL A 803 -43.18 9.55 37.41
CA VAL A 803 -44.09 9.69 36.26
C VAL A 803 -43.73 11.00 35.56
N SER A 804 -43.65 11.01 34.23
CA SER A 804 -43.45 12.22 33.44
C SER A 804 -44.47 12.29 32.31
N PHE A 805 -45.01 13.48 32.07
CA PHE A 805 -45.86 13.79 30.92
C PHE A 805 -45.17 14.87 30.11
N TYR A 806 -44.93 14.64 28.83
CA TYR A 806 -44.30 15.64 27.98
C TYR A 806 -44.83 15.61 26.56
N GLY A 807 -44.84 16.77 25.92
CA GLY A 807 -45.36 16.91 24.58
C GLY A 807 -45.07 18.27 23.99
N ARG A 808 -45.32 18.39 22.69
CA ARG A 808 -45.24 19.66 21.97
C ARG A 808 -46.33 19.76 20.92
N GLY A 809 -46.63 21.00 20.53
CA GLY A 809 -47.57 21.31 19.48
C GLY A 809 -47.12 22.55 18.70
N GLU A 810 -47.31 22.49 17.38
CA GLU A 810 -47.09 23.57 16.44
C GLU A 810 -48.40 23.91 15.73
N PHE A 811 -48.80 25.18 15.78
CA PHE A 811 -49.97 25.70 15.06
C PHE A 811 -49.51 26.54 13.86
N MET A 812 -50.35 26.56 12.82
CA MET A 812 -50.11 27.21 11.52
C MET A 812 -48.97 26.57 10.71
N TYR A 813 -48.79 25.26 10.86
CA TYR A 813 -47.81 24.49 10.10
C TYR A 813 -48.06 24.58 8.58
N SER A 814 -47.03 24.92 7.81
CA SER A 814 -47.07 24.85 6.35
C SER A 814 -46.42 23.56 5.84
N LYS A 815 -47.19 22.69 5.17
CA LYS A 815 -46.63 21.50 4.49
C LYS A 815 -45.52 21.93 3.53
N GLY A 816 -44.31 21.41 3.74
CA GLY A 816 -43.13 21.84 2.98
C GLY A 816 -41.76 21.33 3.49
N GLN A 817 -41.72 20.52 4.54
CA GLN A 817 -40.52 19.81 4.98
C GLN A 817 -40.60 18.36 4.50
N LYS A 818 -39.98 18.05 3.36
CA LYS A 818 -39.84 16.65 2.90
C LYS A 818 -38.93 15.90 3.87
N GLU A 819 -39.36 14.78 4.43
CA GLU A 819 -38.44 13.88 5.13
C GLU A 819 -37.52 13.23 4.11
N ASN A 820 -36.21 13.43 4.26
CA ASN A 820 -35.22 12.72 3.46
C ASN A 820 -35.15 11.25 3.91
N GLU A 821 -35.15 10.33 2.95
CA GLU A 821 -34.91 8.91 3.21
C GLU A 821 -33.52 8.72 3.86
N PRO A 822 -33.39 7.92 4.94
CA PRO A 822 -32.12 7.73 5.62
C PRO A 822 -31.17 6.87 4.77
N ASN A 823 -30.26 7.53 4.06
CA ASN A 823 -29.29 6.85 3.20
C ASN A 823 -28.23 6.08 4.02
N LEU A 824 -28.13 4.76 3.82
CA LEU A 824 -27.14 3.89 4.50
C LEU A 824 -25.70 4.36 4.31
N SER A 825 -25.34 4.94 3.16
CA SER A 825 -24.00 5.48 2.91
C SER A 825 -23.64 6.67 3.82
N GLY A 826 -24.65 7.36 4.36
CA GLY A 826 -24.47 8.43 5.34
C GLY A 826 -24.06 7.96 6.74
N ILE A 827 -24.14 6.65 7.04
CA ILE A 827 -23.76 6.08 8.35
C ILE A 827 -22.23 6.09 8.54
N PHE A 828 -21.47 6.03 7.44
CA PHE A 828 -20.00 6.09 7.45
C PHE A 828 -19.44 7.50 7.33
N LYS A 829 -20.25 8.48 6.88
CA LYS A 829 -19.89 9.89 7.01
C LYS A 829 -19.91 10.27 8.48
N SER A 830 -18.87 10.98 8.93
CA SER A 830 -18.78 11.39 10.33
C SER A 830 -20.02 12.21 10.73
N MET A 831 -20.51 12.04 11.97
CA MET A 831 -21.67 12.81 12.47
C MET A 831 -21.49 14.34 12.37
N GLN A 832 -20.26 14.82 12.16
CA GLN A 832 -19.95 16.23 11.96
C GLN A 832 -20.39 16.77 10.58
N GLU A 833 -20.33 15.95 9.51
CA GLU A 833 -20.76 16.37 8.16
C GLU A 833 -22.28 16.49 8.07
N ALA A 834 -23.01 15.51 8.58
CA ALA A 834 -24.48 15.57 8.66
C ALA A 834 -24.97 16.74 9.54
N GLN A 835 -24.19 17.16 10.54
CA GLN A 835 -24.49 18.37 11.32
C GLN A 835 -24.14 19.68 10.58
N ALA A 836 -23.22 19.66 9.62
CA ALA A 836 -22.87 20.83 8.81
C ALA A 836 -23.94 21.12 7.73
N GLU A 837 -24.43 20.10 7.03
CA GLU A 837 -25.47 20.25 6.01
C GLU A 837 -26.81 20.72 6.61
N ASN A 838 -27.23 20.15 7.75
CA ASN A 838 -28.43 20.59 8.46
C ASN A 838 -28.34 22.05 8.97
N LYS A 839 -27.15 22.52 9.35
CA LYS A 839 -26.92 23.94 9.73
C LYS A 839 -26.99 24.90 8.54
N ALA A 840 -26.78 24.42 7.31
CA ALA A 840 -26.91 25.24 6.11
C ALA A 840 -28.39 25.48 5.74
N GLN A 841 -29.22 24.43 5.77
CA GLN A 841 -30.64 24.52 5.41
C GLN A 841 -31.48 25.32 6.42
N ALA A 842 -31.12 25.31 7.70
CA ALA A 842 -31.82 26.05 8.76
C ALA A 842 -31.81 27.60 8.61
N LYS A 843 -31.02 28.16 7.68
CA LYS A 843 -30.86 29.61 7.52
C LYS A 843 -31.95 30.32 6.70
N GLN A 844 -32.81 29.62 5.96
CA GLN A 844 -33.46 30.24 4.79
C GLN A 844 -34.97 30.56 4.88
N ASN A 845 -35.74 29.96 5.79
CA ASN A 845 -37.21 30.17 5.83
C ASN A 845 -37.72 30.84 7.12
N LYS A 846 -38.23 32.07 7.00
CA LYS A 846 -39.06 32.73 8.02
C LYS A 846 -40.51 32.21 7.97
N VAL A 847 -40.72 30.95 8.38
CA VAL A 847 -42.06 30.35 8.43
C VAL A 847 -42.87 30.95 9.59
N ASN A 848 -44.15 31.18 9.37
CA ASN A 848 -45.11 31.53 10.42
C ASN A 848 -45.40 30.29 11.28
N LYS A 849 -45.14 30.36 12.58
CA LYS A 849 -45.43 29.25 13.50
C LYS A 849 -45.70 29.73 14.92
N ILE A 850 -46.58 29.02 15.60
CA ILE A 850 -46.79 29.12 17.05
C ILE A 850 -46.43 27.77 17.64
N THR A 851 -45.37 27.70 18.43
CA THR A 851 -44.86 26.43 18.98
C THR A 851 -44.93 26.46 20.49
N ALA A 852 -45.47 25.42 21.12
CA ALA A 852 -45.47 25.26 22.57
C ALA A 852 -45.04 23.85 22.96
N ALA A 853 -44.34 23.73 24.09
CA ALA A 853 -43.96 22.46 24.69
C ALA A 853 -44.24 22.47 26.20
N VAL A 854 -44.59 21.30 26.72
CA VAL A 854 -44.89 21.06 28.13
C VAL A 854 -44.10 19.85 28.63
N VAL A 855 -43.57 19.95 29.84
CA VAL A 855 -42.98 18.83 30.59
C VAL A 855 -43.48 18.91 32.03
N LEU A 856 -44.17 17.89 32.50
CA LEU A 856 -44.59 17.68 33.88
C LEU A 856 -43.89 16.43 34.42
N THR A 857 -43.37 16.46 35.65
CA THR A 857 -42.66 15.33 36.26
C THR A 857 -43.02 15.21 37.74
N MET A 858 -43.41 14.01 38.15
CA MET A 858 -43.69 13.63 39.53
C MET A 858 -42.64 12.60 39.98
N ARG A 859 -41.87 12.89 41.02
CA ARG A 859 -40.84 12.00 41.57
C ARG A 859 -41.25 11.49 42.95
N PHE A 860 -40.91 10.23 43.23
CA PHE A 860 -41.33 9.51 44.44
C PHE A 860 -40.19 8.80 45.19
N ARG A 861 -38.95 8.79 44.66
CA ARG A 861 -37.83 7.99 45.22
C ARG A 861 -37.45 8.38 46.66
N ASP A 862 -37.31 9.67 46.95
CA ASP A 862 -36.83 10.18 48.25
C ASP A 862 -37.90 10.98 49.01
N LYS A 863 -38.53 11.93 48.30
CA LYS A 863 -39.72 12.68 48.73
C LYS A 863 -40.60 12.93 47.51
N PHE A 864 -41.87 13.25 47.75
CA PHE A 864 -42.74 13.72 46.66
C PHE A 864 -42.24 15.07 46.14
N GLU A 865 -41.94 15.11 44.85
CA GLU A 865 -41.60 16.33 44.13
C GLU A 865 -42.40 16.38 42.82
N PHE A 866 -42.99 17.55 42.55
CA PHE A 866 -43.63 17.87 41.29
C PHE A 866 -42.93 19.05 40.65
N SER A 867 -42.51 18.92 39.39
CA SER A 867 -42.08 20.03 38.55
C SER A 867 -42.89 20.05 37.25
N GLY A 868 -43.20 21.24 36.76
CA GLY A 868 -43.98 21.43 35.54
C GLY A 868 -43.54 22.68 34.81
N ALA A 869 -42.93 22.52 33.64
CA ALA A 869 -42.46 23.62 32.80
C ALA A 869 -43.23 23.67 31.48
N VAL A 870 -43.63 24.86 31.05
CA VAL A 870 -44.20 25.15 29.73
C VAL A 870 -43.36 26.23 29.08
N GLU A 871 -43.07 26.10 27.80
CA GLU A 871 -42.45 27.15 26.99
C GLU A 871 -43.23 27.31 25.69
N ALA A 872 -43.43 28.56 25.28
CA ALA A 872 -44.11 28.90 24.05
C ALA A 872 -43.35 29.99 23.28
N HIS A 873 -43.36 29.87 21.96
CA HIS A 873 -42.85 30.87 21.03
C HIS A 873 -43.93 31.23 20.01
N LEU A 874 -44.01 32.53 19.72
CA LEU A 874 -44.86 33.15 18.72
C LEU A 874 -43.95 33.71 17.63
N ASN A 875 -44.19 33.35 16.37
CA ASN A 875 -43.55 33.98 15.21
C ASN A 875 -44.55 34.01 14.06
N VAL A 876 -45.21 35.14 13.85
CA VAL A 876 -46.28 35.29 12.85
C VAL A 876 -46.08 36.56 12.03
N LEU A 877 -46.80 36.64 10.91
CA LEU A 877 -46.60 37.66 9.88
C LEU A 877 -45.11 37.73 9.45
N ASN A 878 -44.52 36.62 9.02
CA ASN A 878 -43.14 36.49 8.52
C ASN A 878 -42.06 37.12 9.45
N GLY A 879 -42.29 37.07 10.76
CA GLY A 879 -41.43 37.66 11.79
C GLY A 879 -41.69 39.14 12.11
N TYR A 880 -42.78 39.74 11.59
CA TYR A 880 -43.26 41.06 12.04
C TYR A 880 -43.85 41.00 13.45
N VAL A 881 -44.42 39.88 13.89
CA VAL A 881 -44.86 39.67 15.28
C VAL A 881 -44.13 38.48 15.87
N VAL A 882 -43.38 38.71 16.95
CA VAL A 882 -42.67 37.66 17.67
C VAL A 882 -43.01 37.69 19.15
N GLY A 883 -42.86 36.58 19.85
CA GLY A 883 -43.06 36.51 21.29
C GLY A 883 -42.50 35.24 21.90
N SER A 884 -42.30 35.26 23.21
CA SER A 884 -41.87 34.09 23.97
C SER A 884 -42.36 34.18 25.40
N GLY A 885 -42.65 33.02 26.00
CA GLY A 885 -43.05 32.95 27.41
C GLY A 885 -42.74 31.58 28.00
N MET A 886 -42.44 31.58 29.30
CA MET A 886 -42.26 30.37 30.10
C MET A 886 -43.24 30.39 31.26
N VAL A 887 -43.74 29.21 31.63
CA VAL A 887 -44.46 28.96 32.89
C VAL A 887 -43.73 27.85 33.62
N ASP A 888 -43.60 27.98 34.93
CA ASP A 888 -42.98 26.96 35.79
C ASP A 888 -43.81 26.75 37.06
N ILE A 889 -44.04 25.49 37.40
CA ILE A 889 -44.75 25.02 38.59
C ILE A 889 -43.78 24.11 39.34
N TYR A 890 -43.61 24.33 40.63
CA TYR A 890 -42.78 23.48 41.46
C TYR A 890 -43.42 23.23 42.82
N TYR A 891 -43.29 22.01 43.32
CA TYR A 891 -43.65 21.63 44.68
C TYR A 891 -42.71 20.53 45.18
N SER A 892 -42.01 20.80 46.28
CA SER A 892 -41.10 19.86 46.93
C SER A 892 -40.93 20.31 48.38
N ALA A 893 -41.79 19.79 49.27
CA ALA A 893 -42.01 20.37 50.60
C ALA A 893 -40.70 20.69 51.38
N PRO A 894 -40.61 21.87 52.03
CA PRO A 894 -41.64 22.91 52.15
C PRO A 894 -41.74 23.86 50.94
N LYS A 895 -40.86 23.74 49.93
CA LYS A 895 -40.74 24.70 48.82
C LYS A 895 -41.86 24.53 47.77
N TRP A 896 -42.42 25.62 47.27
CA TRP A 896 -43.34 25.62 46.12
C TRP A 896 -43.39 26.98 45.40
N HIS A 897 -43.70 26.95 44.11
CA HIS A 897 -44.04 28.15 43.33
C HIS A 897 -44.89 27.86 42.08
N PHE A 898 -45.48 28.93 41.56
CA PHE A 898 -46.10 29.07 40.25
C PHE A 898 -45.64 30.39 39.62
N TYR A 899 -44.84 30.30 38.56
CA TYR A 899 -44.21 31.41 37.88
C TYR A 899 -44.69 31.47 36.42
N ILE A 900 -45.16 32.64 35.99
CA ILE A 900 -45.54 32.99 34.62
C ILE A 900 -44.59 34.12 34.20
N GLY A 901 -43.63 33.81 33.33
CA GLY A 901 -42.50 34.70 33.06
C GLY A 901 -41.63 34.97 34.29
N GLY A 902 -40.80 36.01 34.21
CA GLY A 902 -39.92 36.46 35.27
C GLY A 902 -39.56 37.94 35.15
N TYR A 903 -38.70 38.43 36.03
CA TYR A 903 -38.30 39.84 36.06
C TYR A 903 -37.44 40.23 34.85
N ALA A 904 -37.53 41.50 34.44
CA ALA A 904 -36.85 42.04 33.27
C ALA A 904 -35.30 42.02 33.35
N ASP A 905 -34.73 41.82 34.54
CA ASP A 905 -33.29 41.66 34.76
C ASP A 905 -32.82 40.20 34.67
N ASN A 906 -33.69 39.27 34.28
CA ASN A 906 -33.37 37.84 34.12
C ASN A 906 -32.85 37.18 35.42
N SER A 907 -33.36 37.62 36.58
CA SER A 907 -33.02 37.06 37.90
C SER A 907 -33.80 35.79 38.26
N ILE A 908 -35.02 35.61 37.75
CA ILE A 908 -35.84 34.45 38.04
C ILE A 908 -35.24 33.20 37.37
N ARG A 909 -35.30 32.08 38.08
CA ARG A 909 -34.86 30.77 37.61
C ARG A 909 -36.02 29.80 37.78
N ASN A 910 -36.28 28.98 36.77
CA ASN A 910 -37.25 27.89 36.86
C ASN A 910 -36.68 26.73 37.70
N SER A 911 -37.53 25.75 38.00
CA SER A 911 -37.24 24.52 38.72
C SER A 911 -36.08 23.69 38.14
N ASN A 912 -35.76 23.88 36.86
CA ASN A 912 -34.65 23.23 36.14
C ASN A 912 -33.39 24.12 36.03
N GLY A 913 -33.39 25.31 36.63
CA GLY A 913 -32.26 26.25 36.62
C GLY A 913 -32.14 27.16 35.39
N ALA A 914 -33.11 27.13 34.47
CA ALA A 914 -33.12 28.03 33.32
C ALA A 914 -33.64 29.43 33.68
N THR A 915 -33.08 30.46 33.04
CA THR A 915 -33.46 31.86 33.20
C THR A 915 -34.89 32.12 32.71
N MET A 916 -35.74 32.70 33.55
CA MET A 916 -37.07 33.20 33.16
C MET A 916 -37.02 34.73 33.03
N GLY A 917 -37.18 35.22 31.80
CA GLY A 917 -37.51 36.62 31.52
C GLY A 917 -39.04 36.82 31.46
N PRO A 918 -39.52 38.06 31.30
CA PRO A 918 -40.96 38.33 31.13
C PRO A 918 -41.54 37.58 29.94
N ILE A 919 -42.81 37.18 30.02
CA ILE A 919 -43.57 36.80 28.82
C ILE A 919 -43.65 38.04 27.93
N SER A 920 -43.29 37.90 26.66
CA SER A 920 -43.15 39.00 25.71
C SER A 920 -43.94 38.75 24.43
N ALA A 921 -44.52 39.82 23.90
CA ALA A 921 -45.02 39.89 22.52
C ALA A 921 -44.60 41.24 21.92
N ALA A 922 -44.03 41.22 20.72
CA ALA A 922 -43.38 42.38 20.12
C ALA A 922 -43.62 42.47 18.61
N LEU A 923 -43.85 43.71 18.16
CA LEU A 923 -43.84 44.07 16.75
C LEU A 923 -42.40 44.39 16.34
N ARG A 924 -41.93 43.78 15.26
CA ARG A 924 -40.61 44.00 14.64
C ARG A 924 -40.79 44.62 13.26
N ILE A 925 -40.06 45.69 12.97
CA ILE A 925 -40.07 46.33 11.65
C ILE A 925 -38.62 46.48 11.19
N GLY A 926 -38.25 45.80 10.10
CA GLY A 926 -36.86 45.72 9.64
C GLY A 926 -35.95 45.03 10.66
N LYS A 927 -34.91 45.75 11.12
CA LYS A 927 -34.05 45.31 12.24
C LYS A 927 -34.51 45.85 13.59
N SER A 928 -35.48 46.76 13.64
CA SER A 928 -35.98 47.36 14.88
C SER A 928 -37.10 46.52 15.51
N THR A 929 -37.27 46.67 16.82
CA THR A 929 -38.39 46.10 17.59
C THR A 929 -39.18 47.26 18.20
N PRO A 930 -39.93 48.03 17.38
CA PRO A 930 -40.45 49.33 17.78
C PRO A 930 -41.45 49.24 18.92
N LEU A 931 -42.18 48.14 19.10
CA LEU A 931 -43.18 47.99 20.16
C LEU A 931 -43.07 46.61 20.79
N SER A 932 -43.04 46.55 22.12
CA SER A 932 -43.06 45.31 22.90
C SER A 932 -43.97 45.44 24.12
N ALA A 933 -44.78 44.41 24.38
CA ALA A 933 -45.56 44.25 25.59
C ALA A 933 -44.98 43.07 26.39
N ASN A 934 -44.83 43.26 27.70
CA ASN A 934 -44.22 42.32 28.63
C ASN A 934 -45.13 42.08 29.85
N LEU A 935 -45.14 40.85 30.36
CA LEU A 935 -45.92 40.42 31.53
C LEU A 935 -45.11 39.45 32.40
N TYR A 936 -45.23 39.56 33.71
CA TYR A 936 -44.88 38.47 34.63
C TYR A 936 -45.89 38.36 35.78
N MET A 937 -46.01 37.15 36.34
CA MET A 937 -46.73 36.85 37.58
C MET A 937 -46.01 35.71 38.30
N LEU A 938 -45.55 35.96 39.51
CA LEU A 938 -44.83 35.02 40.37
C LEU A 938 -45.64 34.80 41.64
N MET A 939 -45.77 33.56 42.11
CA MET A 939 -46.36 33.23 43.40
C MET A 939 -45.66 32.01 44.01
N GLY A 940 -45.38 32.00 45.31
CA GLY A 940 -44.63 30.90 45.92
C GLY A 940 -44.02 31.24 47.27
N ASN A 941 -43.02 30.46 47.69
CA ASN A 941 -42.21 30.71 48.89
C ASN A 941 -40.69 30.82 48.67
N ASP A 942 -40.28 31.01 47.42
CA ASP A 942 -38.89 31.26 47.01
C ASP A 942 -38.73 32.46 46.06
N LEU A 943 -39.52 33.53 46.27
CA LEU A 943 -39.37 34.76 45.50
C LEU A 943 -38.12 35.54 45.99
N PRO A 944 -37.34 36.19 45.10
CA PRO A 944 -36.12 36.92 45.45
C PRO A 944 -36.37 38.38 45.87
N GLY A 945 -37.52 38.67 46.49
CA GLY A 945 -37.95 40.02 46.86
C GLY A 945 -38.59 40.83 45.71
N PRO A 946 -38.74 42.16 45.89
CA PRO A 946 -39.40 43.04 44.93
C PRO A 946 -38.76 43.05 43.53
N PRO A 947 -39.55 43.34 42.48
CA PRO A 947 -39.07 43.45 41.11
C PRO A 947 -38.16 44.68 40.90
N PRO A 948 -37.05 44.56 40.16
CA PRO A 948 -36.16 45.68 39.86
C PRO A 948 -36.70 46.55 38.72
N TYR A 949 -36.23 47.80 38.62
CA TYR A 949 -36.56 48.68 37.49
C TYR A 949 -36.22 48.04 36.13
N PRO A 950 -37.14 48.10 35.14
CA PRO A 950 -36.81 47.80 33.75
C PRO A 950 -35.62 48.65 33.26
N THR A 951 -34.70 48.05 32.51
CA THR A 951 -33.41 48.66 32.16
C THR A 951 -33.55 49.99 31.41
N ASN A 952 -34.54 50.13 30.52
CA ASN A 952 -34.83 51.37 29.81
C ASN A 952 -35.34 52.49 30.75
N VAL A 953 -36.18 52.16 31.73
CA VAL A 953 -36.63 53.09 32.78
C VAL A 953 -35.45 53.51 33.64
N ALA A 954 -34.67 52.55 34.15
CA ALA A 954 -33.48 52.83 34.96
C ALA A 954 -32.50 53.76 34.22
N ASN A 955 -32.25 53.51 32.93
CA ASN A 955 -31.41 54.36 32.09
C ASN A 955 -31.97 55.78 31.91
N PHE A 956 -33.28 55.96 31.66
CA PHE A 956 -33.85 57.30 31.51
C PHE A 956 -33.74 58.12 32.81
N PHE A 957 -33.97 57.50 33.97
CA PHE A 957 -33.91 58.17 35.28
C PHE A 957 -32.50 58.21 35.91
N ASN A 958 -31.49 57.57 35.31
CA ASN A 958 -30.13 57.39 35.85
C ASN A 958 -30.08 56.59 37.18
N ILE A 959 -30.92 55.57 37.32
CA ILE A 959 -31.00 54.71 38.52
C ILE A 959 -30.03 53.52 38.39
N LYS A 960 -29.29 53.21 39.46
CA LYS A 960 -28.38 52.05 39.51
C LYS A 960 -29.16 50.78 39.89
N GLN A 961 -29.20 49.77 39.01
CA GLN A 961 -29.92 48.52 39.28
C GLN A 961 -29.42 47.74 40.51
N SER A 962 -28.16 47.93 40.94
CA SER A 962 -27.58 47.21 42.08
C SER A 962 -28.05 47.70 43.47
N GLN A 963 -28.93 48.71 43.55
CA GLN A 963 -29.30 49.36 44.82
C GLN A 963 -30.66 48.93 45.42
N GLU A 964 -31.40 48.00 44.80
CA GLU A 964 -32.74 47.59 45.31
C GLU A 964 -32.83 46.16 45.86
N ARG A 965 -31.87 45.27 45.59
CA ARG A 965 -31.84 43.91 46.18
C ARG A 965 -30.97 43.85 47.43
N GLU A 966 -31.44 44.48 48.49
CA GLU A 966 -30.77 44.38 49.80
C GLU A 966 -31.24 43.18 50.64
N TYR A 967 -32.40 42.59 50.31
CA TYR A 967 -32.83 41.30 50.86
C TYR A 967 -32.38 40.17 49.94
N THR A 968 -31.55 39.26 50.46
CA THR A 968 -31.01 38.10 49.74
C THR A 968 -31.71 36.77 50.08
N GLY A 969 -32.72 36.81 50.95
CA GLY A 969 -33.51 35.64 51.33
C GLY A 969 -34.68 35.37 50.40
N ASN A 970 -35.20 34.15 50.48
CA ASN A 970 -36.45 33.74 49.87
C ASN A 970 -37.64 34.27 50.66
N VAL A 971 -38.61 34.91 49.99
CA VAL A 971 -39.86 35.39 50.60
C VAL A 971 -41.08 34.61 50.10
N SER A 972 -42.15 34.60 50.89
CA SER A 972 -43.44 34.03 50.50
C SER A 972 -44.42 35.07 50.02
N GLY A 973 -45.26 34.78 49.03
CA GLY A 973 -46.26 35.72 48.54
C GLY A 973 -46.36 35.70 47.02
N PHE A 974 -46.63 36.87 46.43
CA PHE A 974 -46.74 37.02 44.98
C PHE A 974 -46.20 38.37 44.48
N ALA A 975 -45.77 38.39 43.22
CA ALA A 975 -45.38 39.59 42.49
C ALA A 975 -45.95 39.54 41.06
N MET A 976 -46.37 40.66 40.50
CA MET A 976 -46.86 40.76 39.13
C MET A 976 -46.52 42.12 38.54
N GLY A 977 -46.33 42.17 37.23
CA GLY A 977 -46.08 43.43 36.54
C GLY A 977 -46.33 43.30 35.05
N ALA A 978 -46.75 44.40 34.45
CA ALA A 978 -47.00 44.51 33.03
C ALA A 978 -46.46 45.83 32.50
N GLY A 979 -45.91 45.82 31.29
CA GLY A 979 -45.34 47.02 30.69
C GLY A 979 -45.34 46.97 29.17
N ILE A 980 -45.47 48.15 28.56
CA ILE A 980 -45.33 48.38 27.13
C ILE A 980 -44.10 49.27 26.94
N SER A 981 -43.20 48.88 26.04
CA SER A 981 -42.02 49.67 25.66
C SER A 981 -41.98 49.95 24.16
N LEU A 982 -41.59 51.19 23.85
CA LEU A 982 -41.36 51.74 22.52
C LEU A 982 -39.84 51.94 22.34
N ASP A 983 -39.25 51.42 21.25
CA ASP A 983 -37.85 51.69 20.87
C ASP A 983 -37.73 51.78 19.34
N TYR A 984 -38.26 52.86 18.77
CA TYR A 984 -38.26 53.12 17.34
C TYR A 984 -36.98 53.86 16.93
N ARG A 985 -36.23 53.30 15.98
CA ARG A 985 -35.11 53.96 15.29
C ARG A 985 -35.43 54.02 13.80
N SER A 986 -35.33 55.20 13.20
CA SER A 986 -35.39 55.35 11.74
C SER A 986 -34.05 54.96 11.12
N ASP A 987 -34.12 54.18 10.03
CA ASP A 987 -32.98 53.80 9.19
C ASP A 987 -32.69 54.84 8.07
N ASP A 988 -33.41 55.97 8.05
CA ASP A 988 -33.30 57.02 7.03
C ASP A 988 -32.06 57.91 7.22
N LYS A 989 -31.76 58.73 6.20
CA LYS A 989 -30.69 59.75 6.23
C LYS A 989 -30.77 60.66 7.47
N CYS A 990 -31.98 60.98 7.94
CA CYS A 990 -32.21 61.80 9.11
C CYS A 990 -32.59 60.90 10.29
N LYS A 991 -31.57 60.51 11.05
CA LYS A 991 -31.71 59.59 12.20
C LYS A 991 -32.69 60.16 13.21
N SER A 992 -33.69 59.36 13.56
CA SER A 992 -34.62 59.66 14.65
C SER A 992 -34.73 58.47 15.57
N HIS A 993 -34.68 58.73 16.88
CA HIS A 993 -34.77 57.73 17.94
C HIS A 993 -35.86 58.16 18.93
N VAL A 994 -36.87 57.31 19.08
CA VAL A 994 -37.97 57.49 20.04
C VAL A 994 -37.97 56.29 20.97
N GLN A 995 -37.73 56.55 22.25
CA GLN A 995 -37.87 55.56 23.31
C GLN A 995 -39.03 55.92 24.23
N GLY A 996 -39.65 54.91 24.80
CA GLY A 996 -40.61 55.10 25.88
C GLY A 996 -40.93 53.80 26.60
N ALA A 997 -41.50 53.94 27.79
CA ALA A 997 -42.09 52.85 28.53
C ALA A 997 -43.29 53.34 29.31
N LEU A 998 -44.29 52.48 29.48
CA LEU A 998 -45.37 52.62 30.44
C LEU A 998 -45.57 51.26 31.10
N GLY A 999 -45.61 51.20 32.42
CA GLY A 999 -45.88 49.93 33.10
C GLY A 999 -45.96 50.06 34.60
N PHE A 1000 -46.32 48.94 35.23
CA PHE A 1000 -46.40 48.82 36.68
C PHE A 1000 -45.78 47.52 37.15
N ASP A 1001 -45.37 47.54 38.42
CA ASP A 1001 -44.95 46.41 39.20
C ASP A 1001 -45.74 46.40 40.52
N PHE A 1002 -46.10 45.23 41.02
CA PHE A 1002 -46.76 45.05 42.31
C PHE A 1002 -46.23 43.77 42.98
N ALA A 1003 -45.98 43.79 44.28
CA ALA A 1003 -45.61 42.59 45.04
C ALA A 1003 -46.17 42.65 46.45
N MET A 1004 -46.74 41.53 46.92
CA MET A 1004 -47.19 41.33 48.29
C MET A 1004 -46.38 40.20 48.90
N LEU A 1005 -45.45 40.55 49.80
CA LEU A 1005 -44.34 39.70 50.21
C LEU A 1005 -44.31 39.56 51.74
N LYS A 1006 -44.26 38.31 52.21
CA LYS A 1006 -44.04 37.91 53.59
C LYS A 1006 -42.58 37.53 53.81
N TYR A 1007 -41.94 38.26 54.69
CA TYR A 1007 -40.56 38.04 55.10
C TYR A 1007 -40.48 37.08 56.30
N ALA A 1008 -39.27 36.62 56.62
CA ALA A 1008 -39.04 35.80 57.81
C ALA A 1008 -39.38 36.57 59.10
N ASN A 1009 -39.84 35.88 60.14
CA ASN A 1009 -40.14 36.52 61.44
C ASN A 1009 -38.88 37.00 62.20
N THR A 1010 -37.69 36.60 61.75
CA THR A 1010 -36.40 37.15 62.22
C THR A 1010 -36.03 38.46 61.53
N SER A 1011 -36.68 38.82 60.43
CA SER A 1011 -36.30 39.97 59.62
C SER A 1011 -36.77 41.30 60.21
N TYR A 1012 -35.99 42.35 59.96
CA TYR A 1012 -36.25 43.72 60.45
C TYR A 1012 -35.85 44.76 59.41
N CYS A 1013 -36.43 45.97 59.46
CA CYS A 1013 -35.98 47.09 58.65
C CYS A 1013 -34.66 47.64 59.22
N ARG A 1014 -33.61 47.78 58.40
CA ARG A 1014 -32.30 48.29 58.83
C ARG A 1014 -32.42 49.66 59.50
N GLY A 1015 -32.01 49.76 60.76
CA GLY A 1015 -32.13 50.98 61.57
C GLY A 1015 -33.42 51.09 62.40
N GLN A 1016 -34.29 50.08 62.36
CA GLN A 1016 -35.48 49.96 63.19
C GLN A 1016 -35.49 48.60 63.91
N SER A 1017 -36.18 48.51 65.04
CA SER A 1017 -36.33 47.26 65.81
C SER A 1017 -37.81 46.97 66.04
N GLY A 1018 -38.22 45.73 65.82
CA GLY A 1018 -39.60 45.27 65.96
C GLY A 1018 -40.12 44.58 64.70
N GLU A 1019 -41.41 44.23 64.74
CA GLU A 1019 -42.15 43.76 63.56
C GLU A 1019 -42.23 44.86 62.51
N HIS A 1020 -42.22 44.47 61.23
CA HIS A 1020 -42.46 45.38 60.11
C HIS A 1020 -43.59 44.85 59.23
N GLY A 1021 -44.28 45.76 58.55
CA GLY A 1021 -45.47 45.45 57.78
C GLY A 1021 -46.65 45.02 58.67
N LEU A 1022 -47.49 44.11 58.17
CA LEU A 1022 -48.52 43.45 58.96
C LEU A 1022 -48.17 41.96 59.10
N ASN A 1023 -47.72 41.50 60.27
CA ASN A 1023 -47.19 40.15 60.48
C ASN A 1023 -46.11 39.77 59.45
N TYR A 1024 -45.12 40.66 59.27
CA TYR A 1024 -44.03 40.55 58.29
C TYR A 1024 -44.46 40.58 56.82
N TRP A 1025 -45.72 40.93 56.52
CA TRP A 1025 -46.19 41.21 55.16
C TRP A 1025 -46.01 42.67 54.77
N ARG A 1026 -45.34 42.92 53.64
CA ARG A 1026 -45.24 44.24 52.99
C ARG A 1026 -45.86 44.20 51.59
N ALA A 1027 -46.47 45.29 51.17
CA ALA A 1027 -46.89 45.51 49.80
C ALA A 1027 -46.00 46.57 49.14
N PHE A 1028 -45.32 46.17 48.07
CA PHE A 1028 -44.56 47.03 47.17
C PHE A 1028 -45.38 47.31 45.92
N GLY A 1029 -45.37 48.54 45.44
CA GLY A 1029 -45.98 48.92 44.17
C GLY A 1029 -45.16 49.99 43.46
N ARG A 1030 -45.04 49.90 42.15
CA ARG A 1030 -44.38 50.91 41.31
C ARG A 1030 -45.20 51.15 40.05
N LEU A 1031 -45.41 52.42 39.70
CA LEU A 1031 -45.92 52.87 38.41
C LEU A 1031 -44.83 53.71 37.74
N TYR A 1032 -44.49 53.42 36.49
CA TYR A 1032 -43.49 54.18 35.74
C TYR A 1032 -44.01 54.54 34.35
N THR A 1033 -43.65 55.73 33.88
CA THR A 1033 -43.78 56.10 32.48
C THR A 1033 -42.67 57.04 32.06
N PHE A 1034 -42.17 56.90 30.84
CA PHE A 1034 -41.34 57.91 30.20
C PHE A 1034 -41.46 57.88 28.67
N MET A 1035 -41.09 59.00 28.05
CA MET A 1035 -40.84 59.13 26.62
C MET A 1035 -39.57 59.98 26.44
N ASP A 1036 -38.67 59.58 25.55
CA ASP A 1036 -37.41 60.25 25.21
C ASP A 1036 -37.29 60.29 23.68
N VAL A 1037 -37.13 61.49 23.13
CA VAL A 1037 -37.24 61.80 21.71
C VAL A 1037 -36.00 62.57 21.26
N ASP A 1038 -35.24 61.94 20.38
CA ASP A 1038 -34.05 62.48 19.73
C ASP A 1038 -34.24 62.35 18.21
N ALA A 1039 -34.87 63.35 17.60
CA ALA A 1039 -35.38 63.27 16.23
C ALA A 1039 -34.74 64.30 15.31
N SER A 1040 -34.42 63.88 14.08
CA SER A 1040 -33.95 64.75 13.00
C SER A 1040 -34.95 64.69 11.84
N ILE A 1041 -35.47 65.85 11.42
CA ILE A 1041 -36.40 65.94 10.29
C ILE A 1041 -35.66 66.29 9.00
N ASN A 1042 -36.08 65.72 7.88
CA ASN A 1042 -35.54 66.05 6.57
C ASN A 1042 -36.15 67.38 6.08
N VAL A 1043 -35.30 68.37 5.82
CA VAL A 1043 -35.65 69.63 5.17
C VAL A 1043 -34.84 69.78 3.88
N TRP A 1044 -35.24 70.69 2.99
CA TRP A 1044 -34.56 70.93 1.69
C TRP A 1044 -33.02 71.01 1.81
N VAL A 1045 -32.50 71.69 2.84
CA VAL A 1045 -31.06 71.87 3.06
C VAL A 1045 -30.34 70.72 3.77
N GLY A 1046 -31.04 69.65 4.17
CA GLY A 1046 -30.47 68.50 4.89
C GLY A 1046 -31.27 68.07 6.11
N CYS A 1047 -30.64 67.39 7.06
CA CYS A 1047 -31.31 66.97 8.29
C CYS A 1047 -31.24 68.07 9.36
N LEU A 1048 -32.39 68.55 9.81
CA LEU A 1048 -32.52 69.47 10.94
C LEU A 1048 -32.75 68.67 12.22
N ASN A 1049 -31.81 68.73 13.16
CA ASN A 1049 -31.96 68.10 14.48
C ASN A 1049 -32.95 68.91 15.32
N LEU A 1050 -34.00 68.26 15.82
CA LEU A 1050 -34.92 68.87 16.78
C LEU A 1050 -34.27 68.94 18.18
N PRO A 1051 -34.67 69.90 19.04
CA PRO A 1051 -34.24 69.90 20.43
C PRO A 1051 -34.66 68.61 21.13
N LYS A 1052 -33.70 67.87 21.70
CA LYS A 1052 -34.00 66.62 22.44
C LYS A 1052 -35.04 66.88 23.52
N PHE A 1053 -36.11 66.09 23.51
CA PHE A 1053 -37.21 66.18 24.47
C PHE A 1053 -37.37 64.85 25.19
N GLY A 1054 -37.49 64.85 26.51
CA GLY A 1054 -37.87 63.65 27.25
C GLY A 1054 -38.65 64.01 28.50
N ALA A 1055 -39.67 63.23 28.83
CA ALA A 1055 -40.50 63.44 30.01
C ALA A 1055 -40.92 62.10 30.60
N GLY A 1056 -40.91 61.98 31.93
CA GLY A 1056 -41.39 60.79 32.62
C GLY A 1056 -41.55 60.98 34.11
N PHE A 1057 -42.25 60.04 34.75
CA PHE A 1057 -42.29 59.90 36.20
C PHE A 1057 -42.22 58.43 36.64
N ILE A 1058 -41.77 58.25 37.89
CA ILE A 1058 -41.90 57.04 38.70
C ILE A 1058 -42.68 57.42 39.95
N ILE A 1059 -43.63 56.57 40.33
CA ILE A 1059 -44.27 56.55 41.65
C ILE A 1059 -43.98 55.16 42.24
N GLN A 1060 -43.33 55.09 43.39
CA GLN A 1060 -43.01 53.84 44.09
C GLN A 1060 -43.51 53.91 45.53
N ALA A 1061 -44.15 52.86 46.02
CA ALA A 1061 -44.69 52.76 47.37
C ALA A 1061 -44.30 51.42 48.01
N ASP A 1062 -43.99 51.45 49.31
CA ASP A 1062 -43.76 50.28 50.16
C ASP A 1062 -44.49 50.50 51.48
N VAL A 1063 -45.45 49.63 51.81
CA VAL A 1063 -46.48 49.84 52.84
C VAL A 1063 -46.78 48.52 53.59
N PRO A 1064 -47.38 48.53 54.80
CA PRO A 1064 -47.92 49.70 55.53
C PRO A 1064 -47.12 50.23 56.73
N ASP A 1065 -46.12 49.52 57.27
CA ASP A 1065 -45.31 50.05 58.39
C ASP A 1065 -43.84 49.61 58.31
N PRO A 1066 -42.86 50.52 58.18
CA PRO A 1066 -43.05 51.93 57.85
C PRO A 1066 -43.70 52.09 56.47
N VAL A 1067 -44.45 53.18 56.29
CA VAL A 1067 -44.86 53.69 54.98
C VAL A 1067 -43.65 54.37 54.32
N TYR A 1068 -43.43 54.07 53.04
CA TYR A 1068 -42.52 54.77 52.16
C TYR A 1068 -43.21 55.06 50.82
N LEU A 1069 -43.06 56.30 50.34
CA LEU A 1069 -43.52 56.76 49.03
C LEU A 1069 -42.39 57.57 48.38
N ASP A 1070 -42.01 57.19 47.17
CA ASP A 1070 -41.04 57.88 46.33
C ASP A 1070 -41.72 58.37 45.04
N LEU A 1071 -41.55 59.66 44.74
CA LEU A 1071 -42.00 60.32 43.53
C LEU A 1071 -40.79 60.93 42.81
N TYR A 1072 -40.44 60.37 41.64
CA TYR A 1072 -39.37 60.87 40.79
C TYR A 1072 -39.92 61.27 39.42
N ALA A 1073 -40.07 62.58 39.17
CA ALA A 1073 -40.36 63.14 37.86
C ALA A 1073 -39.09 63.70 37.20
N LYS A 1074 -38.93 63.51 35.88
CA LYS A 1074 -37.79 64.00 35.10
C LYS A 1074 -38.24 64.58 33.77
N LEU A 1075 -37.75 65.77 33.46
CA LEU A 1075 -37.96 66.50 32.21
C LEU A 1075 -36.60 66.84 31.58
N ARG A 1076 -36.46 66.61 30.28
CA ARG A 1076 -35.29 66.96 29.47
C ARG A 1076 -35.77 67.80 28.30
N VAL A 1077 -35.20 68.99 28.12
CA VAL A 1077 -35.44 69.82 26.91
C VAL A 1077 -34.11 70.42 26.46
N ALA A 1078 -33.82 70.33 25.16
CA ALA A 1078 -32.60 70.84 24.54
C ALA A 1078 -31.31 70.36 25.25
N GLY A 1079 -31.31 69.11 25.74
CA GLY A 1079 -30.18 68.50 26.45
C GLY A 1079 -30.01 68.91 27.93
N ARG A 1080 -30.78 69.88 28.44
CA ARG A 1080 -30.83 70.20 29.88
C ARG A 1080 -31.81 69.25 30.58
N ASN A 1081 -31.42 68.73 31.74
CA ASN A 1081 -32.28 67.90 32.59
C ASN A 1081 -32.77 68.71 33.80
N TRP A 1082 -34.07 68.61 34.08
CA TRP A 1082 -34.68 68.98 35.35
C TRP A 1082 -35.29 67.73 35.99
N SER A 1083 -35.23 67.65 37.31
CA SER A 1083 -35.76 66.50 38.06
C SER A 1083 -36.37 66.97 39.37
N ILE A 1084 -37.52 66.43 39.70
CA ILE A 1084 -38.14 66.51 41.03
C ILE A 1084 -38.10 65.11 41.60
N HIS A 1085 -37.38 64.92 42.70
CA HIS A 1085 -37.28 63.65 43.41
C HIS A 1085 -37.72 63.90 44.85
N LYS A 1086 -38.77 63.21 45.30
CA LYS A 1086 -39.41 63.46 46.59
C LYS A 1086 -39.78 62.15 47.27
N GLU A 1087 -38.99 61.82 48.28
CA GLU A 1087 -39.25 60.73 49.21
C GLU A 1087 -40.09 61.22 50.40
N VAL A 1088 -41.01 60.38 50.87
CA VAL A 1088 -41.92 60.60 52.01
C VAL A 1088 -42.01 59.31 52.82
N GLY A 1089 -41.81 59.42 54.14
CA GLY A 1089 -41.79 58.26 55.05
C GLY A 1089 -40.40 57.60 55.15
N ASN A 1090 -40.34 56.39 55.70
CA ASN A 1090 -39.09 55.68 56.01
C ASN A 1090 -38.98 54.42 55.14
N LYS A 1091 -37.96 54.33 54.29
CA LYS A 1091 -37.71 53.15 53.45
C LYS A 1091 -37.35 51.94 54.31
N CYS A 1092 -38.15 50.87 54.26
CA CYS A 1092 -37.78 49.62 54.92
C CYS A 1092 -36.76 48.84 54.09
N VAL A 1093 -35.50 48.89 54.49
CA VAL A 1093 -34.48 47.97 53.96
C VAL A 1093 -34.51 46.70 54.80
N VAL A 1094 -35.28 45.69 54.36
CA VAL A 1094 -35.38 44.42 55.10
C VAL A 1094 -34.03 43.70 55.12
N VAL A 1095 -33.59 43.31 56.32
CA VAL A 1095 -32.43 42.45 56.58
C VAL A 1095 -32.86 41.26 57.46
N ASN A 1096 -32.08 40.17 57.44
CA ASN A 1096 -32.29 38.96 58.24
C ASN A 1096 -31.38 38.95 59.48
#